data_AF-A0A165C1N6-F1
#
_entry.id   AF-A0A165C1N6-F1
#
_cell.length_a   1.000
_cell.length_b   1.000
_cell.length_c   1.000
_cell.angle_alpha   90.00
_cell.angle_beta   90.00
_cell.angle_gamma   90.00
#
_symmetry.space_group_name_H-M   'P 1'
#
loop_
_entity.id
_entity.type
_entity.pdbx_description
1 polymer ?
#
loop_
_entity_poly.entity_id
_entity_poly.type
_entity_poly.pdbx_seq_one_letter_code
_entity_poly.pdbx_strand_id
1 'polypeptide(L)'
;MCISIRSLRAPPIHLEASESPNNVASALYASRLVPRRLALSVPPCSTTRCPITEMQAITHSMDVMEIDHQLVQPPPNVCFNCGQEGHEEGSCIVTTDLTYRTRTMAWYLQQTEMYRSWLDKKTMPSDDRPVVPRPPPRGVNDSRVTRSTPAPPRPVPQLKSSPAKQPTSATSSFPRPPCLPSDTTEDMTVHNIDWEKKRPGPEMSLTLATATVARAVNVLLDIAKPAYTDPKFVHYRVGIDTPLPYQDIVDGLKDQTFFVFTGGETWEGLPFNMETAREKGMVVDETTQFEFIDMAVLAKAMIRTQSARRKEETRGAQIQRGEVPAEQEEEEEEEEEELHIVRTLPQFFQDVEEGKHLNLLELPFSAWGYPEHIRPLFPYTLQYRLIAVGDRTESLERTDPQESSWGLISSKGSYSEAHHDAGGRYTFIAQFMGVKNWIYFRPNDETVDRMRKGEIIAELKDYDHPEVMEALGKFYYVPFRGGMQGFQPSWIKHFVWTSDNSFTGGKLFDLGDFARVEMCHEEERASGLTSTNAERLAWWNLQLAIATSLSDDEAESWRTDDLKAWRRMLLNPCAYVPERDVTKAEIFRLPFWLAVDEFNRIRKAAKVAATKAAPGTEVKANRAILKAEREVSQKWWAEHTHEDEGLLPINHDARVQKLAKGIPKIEALLVKKGEKIEQVPLRTWRLNLDERAEKKTADEGLARKKAATKEGPSSSRHNKSRRGQKARQ
;
A
#
# COMPACT_ATOMS: atom_id res chain seq x y z
N MET A 1 48.87 25.64 5.41
CA MET A 1 50.07 25.50 4.55
C MET A 1 49.81 24.44 3.49
N CYS A 2 50.63 24.34 2.43
CA CYS A 2 50.15 23.91 1.11
C CYS A 2 50.87 22.67 0.52
N ILE A 3 50.06 21.78 -0.09
CA ILE A 3 50.24 21.18 -1.44
C ILE A 3 51.28 20.04 -1.70
N SER A 4 50.79 19.00 -2.42
CA SER A 4 51.49 17.99 -3.29
C SER A 4 52.32 16.87 -2.62
N ILE A 5 52.01 15.56 -2.75
CA ILE A 5 52.00 14.64 -3.93
C ILE A 5 53.46 14.44 -4.48
N ARG A 6 54.06 13.23 -4.57
CA ARG A 6 53.69 12.07 -5.45
C ARG A 6 54.39 10.71 -5.09
N SER A 7 53.94 9.63 -5.73
CA SER A 7 54.40 8.21 -5.59
C SER A 7 55.65 7.82 -6.42
N LEU A 8 56.37 6.73 -6.04
CA LEU A 8 57.18 5.90 -6.97
C LEU A 8 57.46 4.43 -6.50
N ARG A 9 56.94 3.45 -7.26
CA ARG A 9 57.39 2.06 -7.64
C ARG A 9 58.29 1.15 -6.74
N ALA A 10 57.99 -0.17 -6.79
CA ALA A 10 58.81 -1.31 -6.30
C ALA A 10 59.94 -1.74 -7.29
N PRO A 11 60.83 -2.73 -6.97
CA PRO A 11 60.62 -4.15 -7.35
C PRO A 11 61.20 -5.23 -6.32
N PRO A 12 61.82 -6.41 -6.65
CA PRO A 12 61.15 -7.75 -6.58
C PRO A 12 62.00 -8.99 -6.04
N ILE A 13 61.40 -10.21 -6.02
CA ILE A 13 62.03 -11.59 -6.11
C ILE A 13 62.90 -12.06 -4.89
N HIS A 14 63.12 -13.34 -4.49
CA HIS A 14 62.69 -14.73 -4.83
C HIS A 14 61.71 -15.31 -3.74
N LEU A 15 61.16 -16.55 -3.66
CA LEU A 15 61.36 -17.94 -4.20
C LEU A 15 62.19 -18.95 -3.34
N GLU A 16 61.83 -20.25 -3.42
CA GLU A 16 62.33 -21.49 -2.73
C GLU A 16 62.08 -21.65 -1.21
N ALA A 17 62.14 -22.86 -0.61
CA ALA A 17 61.24 -24.05 -0.69
C ALA A 17 61.85 -25.28 0.05
N SER A 18 61.14 -25.92 1.01
CA SER A 18 61.42 -27.32 1.43
C SER A 18 60.33 -28.00 2.29
N GLU A 19 60.31 -29.34 2.18
CA GLU A 19 60.04 -30.38 3.20
C GLU A 19 58.73 -30.44 4.04
N SER A 20 57.96 -31.48 3.69
CA SER A 20 56.97 -32.24 4.48
C SER A 20 57.63 -33.61 4.80
N PRO A 21 57.43 -34.28 5.98
CA PRO A 21 56.16 -35.03 6.20
C PRO A 21 55.72 -35.30 7.67
N ASN A 22 54.44 -35.68 7.84
CA ASN A 22 54.08 -36.96 8.48
C ASN A 22 52.60 -37.40 8.33
N ASN A 23 52.44 -38.70 8.09
CA ASN A 23 51.21 -39.52 8.02
C ASN A 23 50.33 -39.45 9.31
N VAL A 24 49.08 -39.94 9.39
CA VAL A 24 48.52 -41.30 9.09
C VAL A 24 46.97 -41.26 8.95
N ALA A 25 46.39 -42.31 8.33
CA ALA A 25 44.96 -42.71 8.22
C ALA A 25 44.20 -42.12 7.01
N SER A 26 43.68 -42.86 6.02
CA SER A 26 43.16 -44.25 5.91
C SER A 26 41.75 -44.45 6.49
N ALA A 27 40.79 -45.12 5.83
CA ALA A 27 40.86 -45.82 4.53
C ALA A 27 39.47 -46.13 3.91
N LEU A 28 39.45 -46.24 2.56
CA LEU A 28 38.56 -47.10 1.73
C LEU A 28 37.03 -46.84 1.79
N TYR A 29 36.23 -47.04 0.73
CA TYR A 29 36.36 -47.95 -0.43
C TYR A 29 35.67 -47.35 -1.67
N ALA A 30 36.19 -47.58 -2.88
CA ALA A 30 35.53 -47.13 -4.12
C ALA A 30 35.67 -48.13 -5.28
N SER A 31 34.70 -48.07 -6.21
CA SER A 31 34.55 -48.75 -7.52
C SER A 31 33.69 -50.03 -7.58
N ARG A 32 32.66 -50.03 -8.46
CA ARG A 32 32.72 -50.69 -9.79
C ARG A 32 31.41 -50.66 -10.62
N LEU A 33 31.60 -50.51 -11.95
CA LEU A 33 30.84 -51.09 -13.08
C LEU A 33 29.46 -50.53 -13.54
N VAL A 34 29.52 -49.86 -14.70
CA VAL A 34 28.77 -50.13 -15.97
C VAL A 34 27.21 -50.15 -15.96
N PRO A 35 26.55 -49.29 -16.76
CA PRO A 35 25.11 -49.39 -17.01
C PRO A 35 24.76 -50.48 -18.03
N ARG A 36 23.69 -51.25 -17.76
CA ARG A 36 23.06 -52.16 -18.73
C ARG A 36 21.77 -51.54 -19.29
N ARG A 37 21.65 -51.50 -20.62
CA ARG A 37 20.36 -51.25 -21.29
C ARG A 37 19.40 -52.43 -21.01
N LEU A 38 18.15 -52.13 -20.72
CA LEU A 38 17.01 -52.99 -21.03
C LEU A 38 15.94 -52.11 -21.67
N ALA A 39 15.45 -52.53 -22.84
CA ALA A 39 14.34 -51.88 -23.53
C ALA A 39 13.07 -52.68 -23.29
N LEU A 40 11.96 -51.98 -23.01
CA LEU A 40 10.62 -52.54 -23.08
C LEU A 40 9.78 -51.67 -24.01
N SER A 41 9.18 -52.31 -25.02
CA SER A 41 8.41 -51.65 -26.07
C SER A 41 6.92 -51.66 -25.74
N VAL A 42 6.29 -50.50 -25.84
CA VAL A 42 4.83 -50.32 -25.80
C VAL A 42 4.42 -49.59 -27.10
N PRO A 43 3.37 -50.04 -27.82
CA PRO A 43 3.07 -49.54 -29.16
C PRO A 43 2.40 -48.15 -29.15
N PRO A 44 2.50 -47.38 -30.26
CA PRO A 44 1.86 -46.08 -30.38
C PRO A 44 0.34 -46.22 -30.52
N CYS A 45 -0.41 -45.41 -29.78
CA CYS A 45 -1.84 -45.17 -30.01
C CYS A 45 -2.05 -43.73 -30.52
N SER A 46 -3.03 -43.52 -31.40
CA SER A 46 -3.05 -42.38 -32.31
C SER A 46 -3.98 -41.24 -31.89
N THR A 47 -3.45 -40.02 -31.96
CA THR A 47 -4.16 -38.78 -32.33
C THR A 47 -5.49 -38.48 -31.64
N THR A 48 -5.43 -37.71 -30.55
CA THR A 48 -6.37 -36.58 -30.34
C THR A 48 -5.71 -35.53 -29.46
N ARG A 49 -5.57 -34.28 -29.94
CA ARG A 49 -5.01 -33.18 -29.13
C ARG A 49 -6.05 -32.70 -28.13
N CYS A 50 -5.74 -32.77 -26.83
CA CYS A 50 -6.54 -32.17 -25.76
C CYS A 50 -5.77 -30.96 -25.19
N PRO A 51 -6.33 -29.74 -25.18
CA PRO A 51 -5.62 -28.55 -24.68
C PRO A 51 -5.31 -28.57 -23.17
N ILE A 52 -5.88 -29.50 -22.41
CA ILE A 52 -5.81 -29.53 -20.95
C ILE A 52 -4.44 -30.01 -20.44
N THR A 53 -3.74 -30.85 -21.21
CA THR A 53 -2.49 -31.48 -20.76
C THR A 53 -1.29 -30.55 -20.66
N GLU A 54 -1.26 -29.40 -21.36
CA GLU A 54 -0.12 -28.47 -21.25
C GLU A 54 -0.18 -27.63 -19.96
N MET A 55 -1.36 -27.14 -19.56
CA MET A 55 -1.53 -26.53 -18.23
C MET A 55 -1.25 -27.54 -17.10
N GLN A 56 -1.73 -28.78 -17.24
CA GLN A 56 -1.45 -29.82 -16.23
C GLN A 56 0.03 -30.20 -16.17
N ALA A 57 0.75 -30.20 -17.30
CA ALA A 57 2.19 -30.43 -17.33
C ALA A 57 2.97 -29.30 -16.62
N ILE A 58 2.55 -28.04 -16.75
CA ILE A 58 3.17 -26.92 -16.02
C ILE A 58 2.97 -27.08 -14.51
N THR A 59 1.75 -27.41 -14.04
CA THR A 59 1.53 -27.66 -12.60
C THR A 59 2.32 -28.88 -12.09
N HIS A 60 2.34 -30.00 -12.83
CA HIS A 60 3.12 -31.17 -12.42
C HIS A 60 4.64 -30.94 -12.47
N SER A 61 5.13 -30.09 -13.37
CA SER A 61 6.53 -29.66 -13.42
C SER A 61 6.94 -28.78 -12.23
N MET A 62 5.99 -28.23 -11.48
CA MET A 62 6.25 -27.47 -10.25
C MET A 62 6.05 -28.33 -8.99
N ASP A 63 5.07 -29.24 -8.97
CA ASP A 63 4.94 -30.29 -7.94
C ASP A 63 6.13 -31.28 -7.95
N VAL A 64 6.76 -31.47 -9.12
CA VAL A 64 7.97 -32.29 -9.32
C VAL A 64 9.17 -31.39 -9.68
N MET A 65 9.26 -30.22 -9.04
CA MET A 65 10.58 -29.81 -8.56
C MET A 65 10.95 -30.74 -7.39
N GLU A 66 11.53 -31.89 -7.71
CA GLU A 66 12.41 -32.59 -6.78
C GLU A 66 13.62 -31.68 -6.50
N ILE A 67 13.41 -30.71 -5.61
CA ILE A 67 14.48 -30.01 -4.91
C ILE A 67 15.16 -31.12 -4.10
N ASP A 68 16.25 -31.66 -4.65
CA ASP A 68 17.03 -32.71 -3.99
C ASP A 68 17.39 -32.21 -2.59
N HIS A 69 16.74 -32.78 -1.58
CA HIS A 69 16.86 -32.37 -0.18
C HIS A 69 18.29 -32.54 0.36
N GLN A 70 19.20 -33.15 -0.41
CA GLN A 70 20.62 -33.28 -0.09
C GLN A 70 21.49 -32.15 -0.69
N LEU A 71 21.04 -31.45 -1.75
CA LEU A 71 21.88 -30.51 -2.50
C LEU A 71 21.82 -29.05 -2.02
N VAL A 72 20.78 -28.65 -1.29
CA VAL A 72 20.75 -27.33 -0.64
C VAL A 72 20.34 -27.50 0.81
N GLN A 73 21.33 -27.48 1.72
CA GLN A 73 21.02 -27.30 3.14
C GLN A 73 20.40 -25.91 3.35
N PRO A 74 19.40 -25.78 4.24
CA PRO A 74 18.91 -24.48 4.65
C PRO A 74 20.06 -23.63 5.22
N PRO A 75 20.01 -22.29 5.14
CA PRO A 75 20.98 -21.45 5.84
C PRO A 75 20.99 -21.85 7.33
N PRO A 76 22.17 -22.12 7.91
CA PRO A 76 22.23 -22.69 9.26
C PRO A 76 21.49 -21.79 10.24
N ASN A 77 20.77 -22.43 11.17
CA ASN A 77 19.92 -21.86 12.20
C ASN A 77 18.52 -21.35 11.78
N VAL A 78 18.20 -21.11 10.51
CA VAL A 78 16.86 -20.58 10.12
C VAL A 78 15.81 -21.69 10.04
N CYS A 79 14.73 -21.58 10.81
CA CYS A 79 13.59 -22.50 10.72
C CYS A 79 12.49 -21.99 9.78
N PHE A 80 12.16 -22.74 8.72
CA PHE A 80 11.11 -22.35 7.77
C PHE A 80 9.67 -22.58 8.24
N ASN A 81 9.45 -23.17 9.43
CA ASN A 81 8.11 -23.29 10.03
C ASN A 81 7.67 -21.98 10.74
N CYS A 82 8.60 -21.25 11.38
CA CYS A 82 8.32 -20.05 12.18
C CYS A 82 9.11 -18.79 11.75
N GLY A 83 10.15 -18.93 10.93
CA GLY A 83 11.05 -17.86 10.51
C GLY A 83 12.15 -17.50 11.51
N GLN A 84 12.14 -18.05 12.73
CA GLN A 84 13.14 -17.73 13.76
C GLN A 84 14.50 -18.38 13.47
N GLU A 85 15.55 -17.80 14.06
CA GLU A 85 16.87 -18.41 14.15
C GLU A 85 17.06 -19.14 15.49
N GLY A 86 18.19 -19.86 15.62
CA GLY A 86 18.62 -20.48 16.87
C GLY A 86 18.04 -21.86 17.18
N HIS A 87 17.19 -22.44 16.32
CA HIS A 87 16.69 -23.81 16.50
C HIS A 87 16.48 -24.56 15.17
N GLU A 88 16.61 -25.89 15.21
CA GLU A 88 16.34 -26.75 14.05
C GLU A 88 14.85 -26.82 13.73
N GLU A 89 14.49 -27.14 12.48
CA GLU A 89 13.08 -27.26 12.08
C GLU A 89 12.31 -28.34 12.87
N GLY A 90 13.00 -29.40 13.31
CA GLY A 90 12.43 -30.48 14.12
C GLY A 90 12.19 -30.13 15.59
N SER A 91 12.73 -29.01 16.09
CA SER A 91 12.48 -28.49 17.44
C SER A 91 11.58 -27.25 17.45
N CYS A 92 10.98 -26.90 16.31
CA CYS A 92 10.03 -25.80 16.23
C CYS A 92 8.74 -26.07 17.01
N ILE A 93 8.28 -25.10 17.79
CA ILE A 93 6.98 -25.14 18.48
C ILE A 93 5.78 -24.89 17.55
N VAL A 94 6.02 -24.38 16.34
CA VAL A 94 4.99 -24.19 15.30
C VAL A 94 4.82 -25.49 14.53
N THR A 95 3.58 -25.99 14.45
CA THR A 95 3.24 -27.26 13.80
C THR A 95 3.73 -27.33 12.36
N THR A 96 4.37 -28.44 12.01
CA THR A 96 5.00 -28.67 10.70
C THR A 96 3.98 -28.90 9.58
N ASP A 97 3.41 -27.84 9.01
CA ASP A 97 2.79 -27.93 7.68
C ASP A 97 3.90 -28.07 6.64
N LEU A 98 4.12 -29.31 6.19
CA LEU A 98 5.09 -29.65 5.15
C LEU A 98 4.81 -28.93 3.83
N THR A 99 3.55 -28.57 3.55
CA THR A 99 3.15 -27.85 2.34
C THR A 99 3.62 -26.39 2.42
N TYR A 100 3.32 -25.71 3.53
CA TYR A 100 3.85 -24.38 3.81
C TYR A 100 5.38 -24.38 3.85
N ARG A 101 6.02 -25.35 4.51
CA ARG A 101 7.49 -25.48 4.56
C ARG A 101 8.10 -25.60 3.17
N THR A 102 7.61 -26.50 2.32
CA THR A 102 8.10 -26.66 0.94
C THR A 102 7.90 -25.39 0.11
N ARG A 103 6.75 -24.70 0.25
CA ARG A 103 6.49 -23.43 -0.45
C ARG A 103 7.39 -22.29 0.05
N THR A 104 7.64 -22.21 1.36
CA THR A 104 8.51 -21.21 1.98
C THR A 104 9.96 -21.43 1.60
N MET A 105 10.42 -22.69 1.63
CA MET A 105 11.76 -23.07 1.16
C MET A 105 11.91 -22.78 -0.34
N ALA A 106 10.95 -23.17 -1.19
CA ALA A 106 10.99 -22.86 -2.63
C ALA A 106 10.84 -21.36 -2.93
N TRP A 107 10.29 -20.55 -2.04
CA TRP A 107 10.28 -19.09 -2.14
C TRP A 107 11.62 -18.49 -1.71
N TYR A 108 12.14 -18.87 -0.53
CA TYR A 108 13.42 -18.41 -0.01
C TYR A 108 14.57 -18.79 -0.94
N LEU A 109 14.55 -20.01 -1.49
CA LEU A 109 15.52 -20.46 -2.50
C LEU A 109 15.41 -19.64 -3.77
N GLN A 110 14.20 -19.29 -4.26
CA GLN A 110 14.08 -18.38 -5.40
C GLN A 110 14.64 -16.99 -5.09
N GLN A 111 14.35 -16.39 -3.93
CA GLN A 111 14.93 -15.09 -3.57
C GLN A 111 16.46 -15.16 -3.45
N THR A 112 16.97 -16.24 -2.85
CA THR A 112 18.40 -16.49 -2.68
C THR A 112 19.10 -16.80 -4.00
N GLU A 113 18.43 -17.48 -4.95
CA GLU A 113 18.94 -17.77 -6.28
C GLU A 113 18.87 -16.54 -7.19
N MET A 114 17.81 -15.72 -7.10
CA MET A 114 17.77 -14.39 -7.73
C MET A 114 18.90 -13.51 -7.21
N TYR A 115 19.12 -13.46 -5.89
CA TYR A 115 20.19 -12.68 -5.27
C TYR A 115 21.60 -13.22 -5.60
N ARG A 116 21.82 -14.54 -5.59
CA ARG A 116 23.09 -15.15 -6.01
C ARG A 116 23.34 -15.00 -7.51
N SER A 117 22.35 -15.25 -8.35
CA SER A 117 22.45 -15.04 -9.80
C SER A 117 22.59 -13.55 -10.17
N TRP A 118 22.26 -12.62 -9.28
CA TRP A 118 22.53 -11.19 -9.40
C TRP A 118 23.97 -10.86 -8.98
N LEU A 119 24.46 -11.39 -7.85
CA LEU A 119 25.87 -11.29 -7.44
C LEU A 119 26.83 -11.88 -8.50
N ASP A 120 26.47 -13.04 -9.07
CA ASP A 120 27.30 -13.80 -10.00
C ASP A 120 27.20 -13.31 -11.46
N LYS A 121 26.21 -12.47 -11.82
CA LYS A 121 26.01 -11.99 -13.20
C LYS A 121 25.80 -10.48 -13.28
N LYS A 122 26.71 -9.80 -13.99
CA LYS A 122 26.57 -8.37 -14.36
C LYS A 122 25.42 -8.05 -15.33
N THR A 123 24.64 -9.05 -15.74
CA THR A 123 23.40 -8.90 -16.50
C THR A 123 22.40 -9.97 -16.06
N MET A 124 21.19 -9.54 -15.70
CA MET A 124 20.02 -10.43 -15.64
C MET A 124 19.79 -11.06 -17.04
N PRO A 125 19.28 -12.30 -17.13
CA PRO A 125 18.70 -12.77 -18.38
C PRO A 125 17.51 -11.86 -18.73
N SER A 126 17.36 -11.45 -20.00
CA SER A 126 16.16 -10.74 -20.41
C SER A 126 14.96 -11.66 -20.30
N ASP A 127 13.94 -11.22 -19.57
CA ASP A 127 12.65 -11.87 -19.59
C ASP A 127 11.91 -11.37 -20.84
N ASP A 128 12.10 -12.07 -21.96
CA ASP A 128 11.56 -11.70 -23.28
C ASP A 128 10.02 -11.73 -23.35
N ARG A 129 9.33 -11.95 -22.21
CA ARG A 129 7.90 -11.69 -22.08
C ARG A 129 7.63 -10.19 -22.26
N PRO A 130 6.59 -9.79 -23.02
CA PRO A 130 6.25 -8.39 -23.18
C PRO A 130 5.82 -7.83 -21.82
N VAL A 131 6.66 -6.95 -21.24
CA VAL A 131 6.31 -6.15 -20.07
C VAL A 131 5.10 -5.30 -20.45
N VAL A 132 3.92 -5.72 -20.00
CA VAL A 132 2.70 -4.92 -20.13
C VAL A 132 2.96 -3.64 -19.35
N PRO A 133 2.98 -2.45 -19.99
CA PRO A 133 3.28 -1.22 -19.28
C PRO A 133 2.28 -1.04 -18.13
N ARG A 134 2.77 -0.86 -16.89
CA ARG A 134 1.88 -0.40 -15.82
C ARG A 134 1.22 0.89 -16.31
N PRO A 135 -0.11 1.04 -16.22
CA PRO A 135 -0.69 2.37 -16.35
C PRO A 135 -0.07 3.23 -15.23
N PRO A 136 0.50 4.40 -15.55
CA PRO A 136 1.24 5.16 -14.55
C PRO A 136 0.35 5.46 -13.33
N PRO A 137 0.87 5.30 -12.10
CA PRO A 137 0.37 6.02 -10.93
C PRO A 137 0.03 7.46 -11.34
N ARG A 138 -1.20 7.90 -11.05
CA ARG A 138 -1.64 9.23 -11.49
C ARG A 138 -1.45 10.21 -10.36
N GLY A 139 -0.69 11.25 -10.66
CA GLY A 139 -0.38 12.31 -9.73
C GLY A 139 -1.62 13.01 -9.16
N VAL A 140 -1.37 13.85 -8.17
CA VAL A 140 -2.38 14.49 -7.31
C VAL A 140 -3.40 15.34 -8.09
N ASN A 141 -3.18 15.66 -9.37
CA ASN A 141 -4.09 16.44 -10.22
C ASN A 141 -5.46 15.76 -10.46
N ASP A 142 -5.60 14.44 -10.24
CA ASP A 142 -6.91 13.74 -10.15
C ASP A 142 -7.78 14.24 -8.95
N SER A 143 -7.26 15.15 -8.11
CA SER A 143 -7.92 15.73 -6.91
C SER A 143 -8.95 16.83 -7.20
N ARG A 144 -9.47 16.96 -8.43
CA ARG A 144 -10.70 17.76 -8.71
C ARG A 144 -11.97 17.07 -8.18
N VAL A 145 -11.95 16.72 -6.89
CA VAL A 145 -13.17 16.55 -6.10
C VAL A 145 -13.88 17.90 -6.14
N THR A 146 -14.90 18.02 -6.99
CA THR A 146 -15.77 19.19 -7.05
C THR A 146 -16.58 19.26 -5.76
N ARG A 147 -15.97 19.83 -4.71
CA ARG A 147 -16.59 20.08 -3.40
C ARG A 147 -17.92 20.79 -3.65
N SER A 148 -19.00 20.05 -3.48
CA SER A 148 -20.33 20.63 -3.30
C SER A 148 -20.27 21.37 -1.98
N THR A 149 -20.06 22.69 -2.03
CA THR A 149 -19.73 23.53 -0.86
C THR A 149 -20.71 23.23 0.27
N PRO A 150 -20.26 22.67 1.42
CA PRO A 150 -21.12 22.52 2.57
C PRO A 150 -21.63 23.90 2.97
N ALA A 151 -22.96 24.07 3.05
CA ALA A 151 -23.52 25.34 3.47
C ALA A 151 -22.96 25.70 4.86
N PRO A 152 -22.57 26.97 5.11
CA PRO A 152 -21.91 27.34 6.35
C PRO A 152 -22.79 26.93 7.54
N PRO A 153 -22.21 26.30 8.59
CA PRO A 153 -22.98 25.69 9.66
C PRO A 153 -23.84 26.75 10.34
N ARG A 154 -25.16 26.58 10.24
CA ARG A 154 -26.10 27.41 11.03
C ARG A 154 -25.78 27.21 12.51
N PRO A 155 -25.81 28.26 13.34
CA PRO A 155 -25.65 28.12 14.78
C PRO A 155 -26.75 27.21 15.33
N VAL A 156 -26.38 25.98 15.67
CA VAL A 156 -27.32 24.97 16.17
C VAL A 156 -27.67 25.32 17.62
N PRO A 157 -28.95 25.46 17.99
CA PRO A 157 -29.34 25.63 19.38
C PRO A 157 -28.84 24.44 20.21
N GLN A 158 -28.25 24.68 21.39
CA GLN A 158 -27.70 23.63 22.24
C GLN A 158 -28.75 22.58 22.62
N LEU A 159 -28.81 21.48 21.87
CA LEU A 159 -29.58 20.31 22.24
C LEU A 159 -28.88 19.64 23.43
N LYS A 160 -29.61 19.49 24.54
CA LYS A 160 -29.18 18.66 25.66
C LYS A 160 -29.33 17.18 25.29
N SER A 161 -28.39 16.66 24.51
CA SER A 161 -28.25 15.23 24.28
C SER A 161 -27.82 14.54 25.58
N SER A 162 -28.66 13.63 26.08
CA SER A 162 -28.21 12.66 27.08
C SER A 162 -27.11 11.78 26.45
N PRO A 163 -26.02 11.46 27.16
CA PRO A 163 -24.94 10.68 26.58
C PRO A 163 -25.43 9.27 26.23
N ALA A 164 -25.44 8.96 24.93
CA ALA A 164 -25.58 7.58 24.48
C ALA A 164 -24.37 6.81 25.00
N LYS A 165 -24.59 5.78 25.82
CA LYS A 165 -23.49 4.94 26.31
C LYS A 165 -22.86 4.25 25.11
N GLN A 166 -21.59 4.52 24.86
CA GLN A 166 -20.74 3.60 24.11
C GLN A 166 -20.88 2.19 24.72
N PRO A 167 -20.75 1.11 23.92
CA PRO A 167 -20.53 -0.20 24.51
C PRO A 167 -19.23 -0.13 25.31
N THR A 168 -19.35 -0.14 26.64
CA THR A 168 -18.19 -0.24 27.53
C THR A 168 -17.43 -1.48 27.14
N SER A 169 -16.19 -1.31 26.64
CA SER A 169 -15.30 -2.43 26.39
C SER A 169 -15.26 -3.28 27.65
N ALA A 170 -15.50 -4.58 27.51
CA ALA A 170 -15.38 -5.51 28.63
C ALA A 170 -13.92 -5.43 29.08
N THR A 171 -13.69 -4.85 30.27
CA THR A 171 -12.34 -4.60 30.78
C THR A 171 -11.66 -5.94 30.97
N SER A 172 -10.85 -6.33 29.98
CA SER A 172 -10.21 -7.65 29.94
C SER A 172 -9.28 -7.76 31.14
N SER A 173 -9.69 -8.52 32.15
CA SER A 173 -9.04 -8.56 33.45
C SER A 173 -7.83 -9.49 33.46
N PHE A 174 -7.04 -9.44 32.38
CA PHE A 174 -5.64 -9.86 32.47
C PHE A 174 -4.95 -8.96 33.49
N PRO A 175 -4.11 -9.51 34.39
CA PRO A 175 -3.25 -8.67 35.19
C PRO A 175 -2.36 -7.90 34.23
N ARG A 176 -2.40 -6.56 34.28
CA ARG A 176 -1.35 -5.76 33.63
C ARG A 176 0.00 -6.32 34.12
N PRO A 177 1.01 -6.52 33.25
CA PRO A 177 2.36 -6.72 33.74
C PRO A 177 2.68 -5.55 34.69
N PRO A 178 3.36 -5.80 35.83
CA PRO A 178 3.58 -4.77 36.83
C PRO A 178 4.26 -3.59 36.16
N CYS A 179 3.60 -2.42 36.18
CA CYS A 179 4.23 -1.19 35.74
C CYS A 179 5.54 -1.06 36.51
N LEU A 180 6.66 -1.02 35.79
CA LEU A 180 7.98 -0.83 36.39
C LEU A 180 7.88 0.37 37.35
N PRO A 181 8.34 0.21 38.62
CA PRO A 181 7.92 1.08 39.70
C PRO A 181 8.20 2.55 39.37
N SER A 182 7.17 3.39 39.46
CA SER A 182 7.14 4.80 39.00
C SER A 182 8.13 5.74 39.70
N ASP A 183 8.88 5.21 40.66
CA ASP A 183 9.60 5.98 41.68
C ASP A 183 11.12 6.01 41.40
N THR A 184 11.59 5.38 40.32
CA THR A 184 12.96 5.58 39.80
C THR A 184 13.01 6.73 38.80
N THR A 185 12.79 7.96 39.28
CA THR A 185 12.90 9.19 38.47
C THR A 185 14.33 9.55 38.04
N GLU A 186 15.34 8.76 38.45
CA GLU A 186 16.78 9.08 38.28
C GLU A 186 17.49 8.40 37.10
N ASP A 187 16.83 7.52 36.32
CA ASP A 187 17.47 6.93 35.11
C ASP A 187 16.65 7.13 33.82
N MET A 188 15.66 8.03 33.80
CA MET A 188 14.91 8.35 32.56
C MET A 188 15.71 9.13 31.49
N THR A 189 17.04 9.16 31.63
CA THR A 189 18.01 9.17 30.52
C THR A 189 17.88 7.96 29.57
N VAL A 190 17.13 6.92 29.97
CA VAL A 190 16.49 5.87 29.15
C VAL A 190 16.59 6.10 27.63
N HIS A 191 17.52 5.34 27.05
CA HIS A 191 17.60 4.96 25.63
C HIS A 191 18.15 5.94 24.57
N ASN A 192 18.85 7.02 24.93
CA ASN A 192 19.77 7.77 24.02
C ASN A 192 19.19 8.31 22.68
N ILE A 193 17.87 8.52 22.54
CA ILE A 193 17.36 9.24 21.36
C ILE A 193 17.68 10.72 21.52
N ASP A 194 18.39 11.28 20.53
CA ASP A 194 18.53 12.72 20.38
C ASP A 194 17.23 13.33 19.84
N TRP A 195 16.41 13.80 20.77
CA TRP A 195 15.13 14.47 20.54
C TRP A 195 15.28 15.93 20.07
N GLU A 196 16.47 16.42 19.70
CA GLU A 196 16.60 17.77 19.14
C GLU A 196 15.73 17.92 17.88
N LYS A 197 14.88 18.96 17.89
CA LYS A 197 14.14 19.41 16.70
C LYS A 197 15.14 20.04 15.72
N LYS A 198 15.75 19.21 14.86
CA LYS A 198 16.30 19.70 13.59
C LYS A 198 15.22 20.54 12.89
N ARG A 199 15.62 21.63 12.23
CA ARG A 199 14.71 22.50 11.45
C ARG A 199 15.24 22.66 10.02
N PRO A 200 14.37 23.05 9.06
CA PRO A 200 14.80 23.48 7.73
C PRO A 200 15.91 24.53 7.83
N GLY A 201 17.06 24.28 7.21
CA GLY A 201 18.19 25.22 7.22
C GLY A 201 17.99 26.40 6.25
N PRO A 202 18.90 27.39 6.26
CA PRO A 202 18.81 28.57 5.39
C PRO A 202 18.72 28.24 3.89
N GLU A 203 19.25 27.10 3.45
CA GLU A 203 19.12 26.57 2.09
C GLU A 203 17.66 26.34 1.69
N MET A 204 16.80 25.93 2.64
CA MET A 204 15.37 25.76 2.42
C MET A 204 14.62 27.10 2.35
N SER A 205 15.28 28.24 2.52
CA SER A 205 14.69 29.58 2.38
C SER A 205 15.09 30.29 1.07
N LEU A 206 15.87 29.64 0.20
CA LEU A 206 16.41 30.25 -1.02
C LEU A 206 15.38 30.47 -2.15
N THR A 207 14.25 29.77 -2.13
CA THR A 207 13.18 29.89 -3.13
C THR A 207 11.82 29.94 -2.46
N LEU A 208 10.81 30.54 -3.10
CA LEU A 208 9.42 30.52 -2.59
C LEU A 208 8.88 29.10 -2.42
N ALA A 209 9.32 28.18 -3.28
CA ALA A 209 8.98 26.77 -3.23
C ALA A 209 9.54 26.10 -1.96
N THR A 210 10.87 26.07 -1.80
CA THR A 210 11.51 25.48 -0.62
C THR A 210 11.07 26.18 0.67
N ALA A 211 10.87 27.50 0.66
CA ALA A 211 10.40 28.26 1.81
C ALA A 211 8.95 27.91 2.23
N THR A 212 8.10 27.45 1.31
CA THR A 212 6.75 26.97 1.64
C THR A 212 6.80 25.63 2.36
N VAL A 213 7.65 24.70 1.90
CA VAL A 213 7.92 23.43 2.63
C VAL A 213 8.54 23.73 3.98
N ALA A 214 9.49 24.67 4.05
CA ALA A 214 10.11 25.11 5.31
C ALA A 214 9.09 25.69 6.30
N ARG A 215 8.09 26.45 5.82
CA ARG A 215 6.98 26.96 6.66
C ARG A 215 6.14 25.82 7.22
N ALA A 216 5.69 24.89 6.37
CA ALA A 216 4.88 23.74 6.77
C ALA A 216 5.59 22.85 7.81
N VAL A 217 6.88 22.54 7.57
CA VAL A 217 7.70 21.75 8.49
C VAL A 217 7.92 22.48 9.82
N ASN A 218 8.19 23.79 9.81
CA ASN A 218 8.33 24.54 11.07
C ASN A 218 7.03 24.55 11.88
N VAL A 219 5.88 24.80 11.24
CA VAL A 219 4.56 24.78 11.91
C VAL A 219 4.28 23.42 12.54
N LEU A 220 4.48 22.32 11.80
CA LEU A 220 4.35 20.96 12.33
C LEU A 220 5.31 20.69 13.49
N LEU A 221 6.57 21.11 13.38
CA LEU A 221 7.55 20.96 14.44
C LEU A 221 7.24 21.85 15.65
N ASP A 222 6.55 22.98 15.51
CA ASP A 222 6.22 23.86 16.63
C ASP A 222 5.07 23.28 17.46
N ILE A 223 4.00 22.80 16.82
CA ILE A 223 2.86 22.15 17.51
C ILE A 223 3.19 20.73 18.02
N ALA A 224 4.15 20.04 17.40
CA ALA A 224 4.49 18.66 17.78
C ALA A 224 5.34 18.56 19.06
N LYS A 225 4.97 17.59 19.91
CA LYS A 225 5.68 17.27 21.16
C LYS A 225 6.57 16.02 20.99
N PRO A 226 7.64 15.84 21.77
CA PRO A 226 8.45 14.63 21.68
C PRO A 226 7.59 13.39 21.91
N ALA A 227 7.77 12.33 21.13
CA ALA A 227 6.88 11.17 21.19
C ALA A 227 6.85 10.48 22.58
N TYR A 228 7.91 10.59 23.39
CA TYR A 228 7.90 10.12 24.79
C TYR A 228 6.85 10.81 25.69
N THR A 229 6.20 11.87 25.21
CA THR A 229 5.09 12.57 25.90
C THR A 229 3.70 12.11 25.46
N ASP A 230 3.60 11.14 24.54
CA ASP A 230 2.36 10.44 24.23
C ASP A 230 2.15 9.29 25.23
N PRO A 231 1.02 9.23 25.98
CA PRO A 231 0.69 8.07 26.81
C PRO A 231 0.48 6.77 26.01
N LYS A 232 0.46 6.84 24.67
CA LYS A 232 0.48 5.70 23.74
C LYS A 232 1.79 5.61 22.95
N PHE A 233 2.92 5.90 23.58
CA PHE A 233 4.25 5.65 23.03
C PHE A 233 5.06 4.71 23.96
N VAL A 234 5.78 3.77 23.35
CA VAL A 234 6.70 2.86 24.06
C VAL A 234 8.02 2.78 23.28
N HIS A 235 9.14 2.78 23.98
CA HIS A 235 10.47 2.62 23.41
C HIS A 235 11.16 1.42 24.05
N TYR A 236 11.73 0.55 23.21
CA TYR A 236 12.61 -0.54 23.63
C TYR A 236 14.04 -0.32 23.09
N ARG A 237 15.04 -0.81 23.80
CA ARG A 237 16.38 -1.00 23.23
C ARG A 237 16.51 -2.43 22.72
N VAL A 238 16.81 -2.60 21.43
CA VAL A 238 17.14 -3.90 20.85
C VAL A 238 18.60 -4.21 21.17
N GLY A 239 18.81 -5.24 21.98
CA GLY A 239 20.07 -5.98 22.03
C GLY A 239 19.96 -7.22 21.14
N ILE A 240 21.11 -7.76 20.71
CA ILE A 240 21.20 -8.96 19.85
C ILE A 240 20.41 -10.12 20.48
N ASP A 241 20.62 -10.37 21.77
CA ASP A 241 19.99 -11.47 22.52
C ASP A 241 18.72 -11.06 23.28
N THR A 242 18.09 -9.93 22.95
CA THR A 242 16.94 -9.38 23.70
C THR A 242 15.60 -9.72 23.00
N PRO A 243 14.85 -10.75 23.46
CA PRO A 243 13.54 -11.05 22.89
C PRO A 243 12.57 -9.91 23.17
N LEU A 244 11.93 -9.40 22.11
CA LEU A 244 10.88 -8.40 22.25
C LEU A 244 9.60 -9.02 22.83
N PRO A 245 8.82 -8.28 23.65
CA PRO A 245 7.55 -8.75 24.20
C PRO A 245 6.48 -8.73 23.09
N TYR A 246 6.53 -9.74 22.23
CA TYR A 246 5.80 -9.77 20.96
C TYR A 246 4.29 -9.55 21.12
N GLN A 247 3.67 -10.21 22.10
CA GLN A 247 2.23 -10.09 22.32
C GLN A 247 1.85 -8.68 22.80
N ASP A 248 2.63 -8.09 23.71
CA ASP A 248 2.41 -6.71 24.19
C ASP A 248 2.58 -5.68 23.06
N ILE A 249 3.45 -5.96 22.08
CA ILE A 249 3.61 -5.14 20.87
C ILE A 249 2.39 -5.29 19.95
N VAL A 250 1.91 -6.51 19.71
CA VAL A 250 0.70 -6.76 18.89
C VAL A 250 -0.53 -6.11 19.52
N ASP A 251 -0.79 -6.36 20.80
CA ASP A 251 -1.96 -5.81 21.49
C ASP A 251 -1.83 -4.30 21.67
N GLY A 252 -0.63 -3.80 21.98
CA GLY A 252 -0.33 -2.37 21.98
C GLY A 252 -0.59 -1.71 20.63
N LEU A 253 -0.17 -2.32 19.51
CA LEU A 253 -0.43 -1.80 18.16
C LEU A 253 -1.93 -1.75 17.86
N LYS A 254 -2.69 -2.77 18.26
CA LYS A 254 -4.17 -2.79 18.18
C LYS A 254 -4.81 -1.70 19.03
N ASP A 255 -4.24 -1.40 20.19
CA ASP A 255 -4.60 -0.26 21.05
C ASP A 255 -3.98 1.08 20.58
N GLN A 256 -3.36 1.12 19.40
CA GLN A 256 -2.76 2.31 18.77
C GLN A 256 -1.51 2.85 19.45
N THR A 257 -0.78 2.05 20.21
CA THR A 257 0.56 2.40 20.71
C THR A 257 1.55 2.51 19.56
N PHE A 258 2.32 3.60 19.52
CA PHE A 258 3.47 3.78 18.63
C PHE A 258 4.71 3.20 19.32
N PHE A 259 5.45 2.34 18.63
CA PHE A 259 6.67 1.73 19.17
C PHE A 259 7.92 2.25 18.48
N VAL A 260 8.98 2.49 19.25
CA VAL A 260 10.33 2.79 18.74
C VAL A 260 11.33 1.79 19.31
N PHE A 261 12.38 1.53 18.54
CA PHE A 261 13.49 0.64 18.83
C PHE A 261 14.81 1.35 18.51
N THR A 262 15.80 1.20 19.38
CA THR A 262 17.19 1.64 19.14
C THR A 262 18.15 0.45 19.17
N GLY A 263 19.11 0.41 18.25
CA GLY A 263 20.07 -0.70 18.11
C GLY A 263 19.86 -1.58 16.88
N GLY A 264 19.07 -1.14 15.90
CA GLY A 264 18.91 -1.82 14.61
C GLY A 264 20.09 -1.61 13.67
N GLU A 265 19.98 -2.14 12.43
CA GLU A 265 21.00 -1.94 11.40
C GLU A 265 21.18 -0.45 11.07
N THR A 266 22.43 -0.01 11.00
CA THR A 266 22.82 1.35 10.63
C THR A 266 23.85 1.34 9.50
N TRP A 267 23.71 2.30 8.59
CA TRP A 267 24.61 2.58 7.47
C TRP A 267 25.28 3.96 7.65
N GLU A 268 25.15 4.60 8.82
CA GLU A 268 25.84 5.85 9.12
C GLU A 268 27.36 5.71 8.93
N GLY A 269 27.95 6.66 8.22
CA GLY A 269 29.36 6.60 7.81
C GLY A 269 29.61 5.99 6.43
N LEU A 270 28.62 5.35 5.79
CA LEU A 270 28.64 5.05 4.36
C LEU A 270 28.23 6.29 3.54
N PRO A 271 28.66 6.42 2.26
CA PRO A 271 28.24 7.54 1.41
C PRO A 271 26.78 7.39 0.95
N PHE A 272 26.04 8.49 0.89
CA PHE A 272 24.72 8.52 0.25
C PHE A 272 24.89 8.50 -1.29
N ASN A 273 25.02 7.30 -1.87
CA ASN A 273 25.25 7.12 -3.29
C ASN A 273 24.66 5.80 -3.83
N MET A 274 24.72 5.65 -5.16
CA MET A 274 24.29 4.44 -5.88
C MET A 274 25.07 3.18 -5.48
N GLU A 275 26.34 3.32 -5.08
CA GLU A 275 27.18 2.19 -4.64
C GLU A 275 26.65 1.56 -3.35
N THR A 276 26.41 2.36 -2.32
CA THR A 276 25.82 1.91 -1.05
C THR A 276 24.42 1.31 -1.26
N ALA A 277 23.58 1.94 -2.10
CA ALA A 277 22.24 1.44 -2.39
C ALA A 277 22.27 0.07 -3.11
N ARG A 278 23.27 -0.16 -3.98
CA ARG A 278 23.52 -1.45 -4.64
C ARG A 278 24.05 -2.49 -3.67
N GLU A 279 25.12 -2.19 -2.92
CA GLU A 279 25.76 -3.13 -1.98
C GLU A 279 24.80 -3.64 -0.90
N LYS A 280 23.82 -2.81 -0.51
CA LYS A 280 22.78 -3.16 0.46
C LYS A 280 21.57 -3.88 -0.14
N GLY A 281 21.58 -4.20 -1.44
CA GLY A 281 20.48 -4.86 -2.14
C GLY A 281 19.22 -4.01 -2.28
N MET A 282 19.32 -2.69 -2.04
CA MET A 282 18.21 -1.74 -2.14
C MET A 282 17.90 -1.40 -3.61
N VAL A 283 18.83 -1.69 -4.52
CA VAL A 283 18.65 -1.61 -5.98
C VAL A 283 19.10 -2.91 -6.63
N VAL A 284 18.17 -3.58 -7.31
CA VAL A 284 18.44 -4.82 -8.06
C VAL A 284 18.80 -4.49 -9.52
N ASP A 285 18.16 -3.47 -10.10
CA ASP A 285 18.42 -2.98 -11.46
C ASP A 285 18.49 -1.45 -11.48
N GLU A 286 19.57 -0.92 -12.07
CA GLU A 286 19.85 0.51 -12.21
C GLU A 286 19.18 1.15 -13.43
N THR A 287 18.66 0.32 -14.36
CA THR A 287 17.93 0.79 -15.55
C THR A 287 16.43 0.94 -15.30
N THR A 288 15.90 0.32 -14.25
CA THR A 288 14.53 0.51 -13.78
C THR A 288 14.26 1.99 -13.53
N GLN A 289 13.16 2.45 -14.11
CA GLN A 289 12.62 3.79 -13.90
C GLN A 289 11.69 3.78 -12.70
N PHE A 290 11.85 4.77 -11.82
CA PHE A 290 11.01 5.00 -10.65
C PHE A 290 10.41 6.41 -10.71
N GLU A 291 9.30 6.60 -9.99
CA GLU A 291 8.70 7.92 -9.81
C GLU A 291 9.25 8.60 -8.55
N PHE A 292 9.66 9.86 -8.71
CA PHE A 292 10.16 10.71 -7.64
C PHE A 292 9.25 11.91 -7.49
N ILE A 293 8.88 12.26 -6.27
CA ILE A 293 8.16 13.50 -6.00
C ILE A 293 9.18 14.65 -6.02
N ASP A 294 9.00 15.62 -6.90
CA ASP A 294 9.80 16.84 -6.93
C ASP A 294 9.26 17.85 -5.89
N MET A 295 10.10 18.26 -4.94
CA MET A 295 9.69 19.16 -3.87
C MET A 295 9.41 20.60 -4.34
N ALA A 296 9.98 21.03 -5.48
CA ALA A 296 9.66 22.33 -6.05
C ALA A 296 8.25 22.33 -6.67
N VAL A 297 7.87 21.25 -7.36
CA VAL A 297 6.52 21.07 -7.90
C VAL A 297 5.50 20.85 -6.77
N LEU A 298 5.84 20.05 -5.76
CA LEU A 298 5.01 19.89 -4.54
C LEU A 298 4.71 21.24 -3.89
N ALA A 299 5.73 22.09 -3.73
CA ALA A 299 5.53 23.40 -3.14
C ALA A 299 4.66 24.33 -3.99
N LYS A 300 4.77 24.28 -5.33
CA LYS A 300 3.83 24.99 -6.23
C LYS A 300 2.39 24.52 -6.01
N ALA A 301 2.16 23.21 -5.90
CA ALA A 301 0.84 22.65 -5.59
C ALA A 301 0.32 23.09 -4.20
N MET A 302 1.17 23.15 -3.18
CA MET A 302 0.83 23.69 -1.85
C MET A 302 0.42 25.17 -1.94
N ILE A 303 1.20 26.00 -2.66
CA ILE A 303 0.92 27.44 -2.85
C ILE A 303 -0.40 27.66 -3.61
N ARG A 304 -0.63 26.92 -4.70
CA ARG A 304 -1.90 26.95 -5.46
C ARG A 304 -3.09 26.56 -4.57
N THR A 305 -2.95 25.50 -3.76
CA THR A 305 -4.00 25.04 -2.81
C THR A 305 -4.32 26.09 -1.74
N GLN A 306 -3.30 26.67 -1.09
CA GLN A 306 -3.47 27.74 -0.11
C GLN A 306 -4.11 28.99 -0.73
N SER A 307 -3.69 29.36 -1.94
CA SER A 307 -4.22 30.53 -2.65
C SER A 307 -5.69 30.35 -3.04
N ALA A 308 -6.07 29.20 -3.57
CA ALA A 308 -7.45 28.86 -3.90
C ALA A 308 -8.36 28.90 -2.65
N ARG A 309 -7.89 28.38 -1.52
CA ARG A 309 -8.62 28.44 -0.25
C ARG A 309 -8.81 29.88 0.24
N ARG A 310 -7.74 30.70 0.28
CA ARG A 310 -7.83 32.12 0.67
C ARG A 310 -8.80 32.91 -0.21
N LYS A 311 -8.91 32.57 -1.52
CA LYS A 311 -9.93 33.13 -2.42
C LYS A 311 -11.34 32.69 -2.02
N GLU A 312 -11.58 31.42 -1.71
CA GLU A 312 -12.90 30.93 -1.27
C GLU A 312 -13.33 31.56 0.07
N GLU A 313 -12.41 31.67 1.04
CA GLU A 313 -12.64 32.36 2.32
C GLU A 313 -12.97 33.85 2.12
N THR A 314 -12.20 34.55 1.28
CA THR A 314 -12.46 35.96 0.93
C THR A 314 -13.82 36.13 0.27
N ARG A 315 -14.18 35.25 -0.67
CA ARG A 315 -15.49 35.26 -1.35
C ARG A 315 -16.63 34.98 -0.38
N GLY A 316 -16.44 34.04 0.55
CA GLY A 316 -17.40 33.76 1.63
C GLY A 316 -17.62 34.97 2.53
N ALA A 317 -16.56 35.66 2.92
CA ALA A 317 -16.64 36.88 3.74
C ALA A 317 -17.30 38.05 3.00
N GLN A 318 -17.05 38.23 1.69
CA GLN A 318 -17.75 39.21 0.85
C GLN A 318 -19.26 38.93 0.80
N ILE A 319 -19.65 37.68 0.50
CA ILE A 319 -21.06 37.25 0.44
C ILE A 319 -21.76 37.48 1.80
N GLN A 320 -21.08 37.20 2.93
CA GLN A 320 -21.63 37.46 4.27
C GLN A 320 -21.84 38.95 4.58
N ARG A 321 -21.03 39.86 3.98
CA ARG A 321 -21.21 41.32 4.08
C ARG A 321 -22.22 41.88 3.06
N GLY A 322 -22.75 41.05 2.16
CA GLY A 322 -23.61 41.50 1.05
C GLY A 322 -22.83 42.19 -0.08
N GLU A 323 -21.50 42.06 -0.09
CA GLU A 323 -20.65 42.53 -1.17
C GLU A 323 -20.73 41.54 -2.34
N VAL A 324 -20.90 42.06 -3.56
CA VAL A 324 -20.77 41.26 -4.78
C VAL A 324 -19.27 40.94 -4.94
N PRO A 325 -18.86 39.65 -4.97
CA PRO A 325 -17.49 39.32 -5.29
C PRO A 325 -17.12 39.88 -6.66
N ALA A 326 -15.98 40.56 -6.75
CA ALA A 326 -15.46 40.97 -8.06
C ALA A 326 -15.24 39.73 -8.92
N GLU A 327 -15.65 39.79 -10.19
CA GLU A 327 -15.22 38.84 -11.20
C GLU A 327 -13.70 39.01 -11.34
N GLN A 328 -12.94 38.11 -10.70
CA GLN A 328 -11.49 38.08 -10.84
C GLN A 328 -11.18 37.69 -12.27
N GLU A 329 -10.19 38.36 -12.86
CA GLU A 329 -9.68 38.06 -14.19
C GLU A 329 -9.31 36.57 -14.27
N GLU A 330 -9.57 35.95 -15.43
CA GLU A 330 -9.24 34.54 -15.65
C GLU A 330 -7.74 34.35 -15.43
N GLU A 331 -7.35 33.58 -14.41
CA GLU A 331 -5.94 33.25 -14.19
C GLU A 331 -5.43 32.51 -15.44
N GLU A 332 -4.37 33.04 -16.05
CA GLU A 332 -3.70 32.37 -17.17
C GLU A 332 -3.38 30.93 -16.74
N GLU A 333 -3.78 29.95 -17.56
CA GLU A 333 -3.56 28.54 -17.27
C GLU A 333 -2.05 28.22 -17.36
N GLU A 334 -1.30 28.50 -16.29
CA GLU A 334 0.07 28.03 -16.10
C GLU A 334 0.11 26.51 -16.34
N GLU A 335 0.91 26.06 -17.31
CA GLU A 335 1.07 24.63 -17.62
C GLU A 335 1.33 23.83 -16.33
N GLU A 336 0.53 22.78 -16.11
CA GLU A 336 0.64 21.96 -14.90
C GLU A 336 1.88 21.07 -14.98
N GLU A 337 2.95 21.49 -14.30
CA GLU A 337 4.13 20.66 -14.05
C GLU A 337 3.74 19.35 -13.34
N GLU A 338 4.21 18.22 -13.87
CA GLU A 338 3.95 16.90 -13.28
C GLU A 338 4.70 16.74 -11.95
N LEU A 339 3.95 16.54 -10.86
CA LEU A 339 4.48 16.36 -9.51
C LEU A 339 5.40 15.13 -9.38
N HIS A 340 5.15 14.11 -10.19
CA HIS A 340 5.88 12.85 -10.22
C HIS A 340 6.80 12.88 -11.45
N ILE A 341 8.12 12.92 -11.21
CA ILE A 341 9.11 12.85 -12.30
C ILE A 341 9.68 11.44 -12.40
N VAL A 342 9.76 10.92 -13.61
CA VAL A 342 10.36 9.61 -13.88
C VAL A 342 11.89 9.76 -14.01
N ARG A 343 12.64 8.94 -13.28
CA ARG A 343 14.11 8.87 -13.32
C ARG A 343 14.60 7.43 -13.10
N THR A 344 15.81 7.13 -13.54
CA THR A 344 16.58 6.00 -12.98
C THR A 344 17.32 6.44 -11.72
N LEU A 345 17.73 5.50 -10.86
CA LEU A 345 18.45 5.86 -9.63
C LEU A 345 19.80 6.56 -9.85
N PRO A 346 20.63 6.19 -10.86
CA PRO A 346 21.79 6.99 -11.24
C PRO A 346 21.46 8.45 -11.60
N GLN A 347 20.34 8.70 -12.28
CA GLN A 347 19.88 10.07 -12.58
C GLN A 347 19.42 10.81 -11.31
N PHE A 348 18.75 10.12 -10.37
CA PHE A 348 18.37 10.72 -9.09
C PHE A 348 19.60 11.16 -8.28
N PHE A 349 20.66 10.34 -8.19
CA PHE A 349 21.86 10.74 -7.45
C PHE A 349 22.55 11.93 -8.11
N GLN A 350 22.61 11.99 -9.44
CA GLN A 350 23.05 13.20 -10.17
C GLN A 350 22.15 14.41 -9.90
N ASP A 351 20.82 14.25 -9.97
CA ASP A 351 19.85 15.31 -9.69
C ASP A 351 20.05 15.89 -8.26
N VAL A 352 20.38 15.05 -7.27
CA VAL A 352 20.67 15.47 -5.89
C VAL A 352 22.06 16.11 -5.74
N GLU A 353 23.09 15.65 -6.48
CA GLU A 353 24.39 16.33 -6.55
C GLU A 353 24.29 17.73 -7.22
N GLU A 354 23.37 17.89 -8.18
CA GLU A 354 22.96 19.16 -8.78
C GLU A 354 22.09 20.03 -7.84
N GLY A 355 21.75 19.54 -6.64
CA GLY A 355 21.03 20.28 -5.60
C GLY A 355 19.51 20.20 -5.68
N LYS A 356 18.93 19.26 -6.45
CA LYS A 356 17.48 19.07 -6.53
C LYS A 356 16.97 18.27 -5.32
N HIS A 357 15.77 18.63 -4.86
CA HIS A 357 15.12 18.00 -3.72
C HIS A 357 14.09 16.99 -4.21
N LEU A 358 14.48 15.72 -4.26
CA LEU A 358 13.69 14.60 -4.81
C LEU A 358 13.43 13.52 -3.74
N ASN A 359 12.25 12.89 -3.81
CA ASN A 359 11.79 11.89 -2.84
C ASN A 359 11.23 10.63 -3.53
N LEU A 360 11.93 9.50 -3.42
CA LEU A 360 11.43 8.18 -3.85
C LEU A 360 10.73 7.48 -2.70
N LEU A 361 9.44 7.20 -2.87
CA LEU A 361 8.61 6.51 -1.88
C LEU A 361 8.19 5.09 -2.27
N GLU A 362 8.36 4.69 -3.55
CA GLU A 362 7.84 3.43 -4.09
C GLU A 362 8.96 2.53 -4.66
N LEU A 363 10.00 2.28 -3.85
CA LEU A 363 11.08 1.34 -4.17
C LEU A 363 10.79 -0.04 -3.56
N PRO A 364 10.73 -1.14 -4.34
CA PRO A 364 10.65 -2.49 -3.79
C PRO A 364 12.00 -2.87 -3.16
N PHE A 365 12.03 -3.20 -1.87
CA PHE A 365 13.24 -3.62 -1.14
C PHE A 365 13.19 -5.10 -0.76
N SER A 366 12.82 -5.96 -1.72
CA SER A 366 12.58 -7.39 -1.53
C SER A 366 13.78 -8.18 -0.99
N ALA A 367 15.02 -7.72 -1.25
CA ALA A 367 16.24 -8.37 -0.80
C ALA A 367 16.50 -8.18 0.71
N TRP A 368 15.91 -7.16 1.34
CA TRP A 368 16.02 -6.96 2.78
C TRP A 368 15.13 -7.97 3.51
N GLY A 369 15.73 -8.83 4.33
CA GLY A 369 15.00 -9.80 5.14
C GLY A 369 14.10 -9.15 6.21
N TYR A 370 13.51 -9.99 7.06
CA TYR A 370 12.92 -9.53 8.32
C TYR A 370 14.00 -9.57 9.41
N PRO A 371 14.35 -8.45 10.06
CA PRO A 371 15.22 -8.45 11.24
C PRO A 371 14.69 -9.42 12.30
N GLU A 372 15.59 -10.18 12.93
CA GLU A 372 15.25 -11.33 13.77
C GLU A 372 14.15 -11.05 14.81
N HIS A 373 14.30 -9.95 15.55
CA HIS A 373 13.37 -9.52 16.59
C HIS A 373 11.95 -9.16 16.06
N ILE A 374 11.76 -8.94 14.76
CA ILE A 374 10.43 -8.75 14.14
C ILE A 374 9.92 -9.96 13.35
N ARG A 375 10.71 -11.04 13.18
CA ARG A 375 10.27 -12.22 12.41
C ARG A 375 8.97 -12.86 12.91
N PRO A 376 8.60 -12.83 14.20
CA PRO A 376 7.27 -13.25 14.66
C PRO A 376 6.09 -12.49 14.04
N LEU A 377 6.29 -11.31 13.43
CA LEU A 377 5.26 -10.63 12.62
C LEU A 377 5.11 -11.20 11.21
N PHE A 378 6.05 -12.00 10.70
CA PHE A 378 6.01 -12.52 9.33
C PHE A 378 4.69 -13.25 8.98
N PRO A 379 4.07 -14.07 9.87
CA PRO A 379 2.75 -14.67 9.65
C PRO A 379 1.59 -13.70 9.38
N TYR A 380 1.77 -12.41 9.70
CA TYR A 380 0.79 -11.35 9.52
C TYR A 380 1.02 -10.56 8.24
N THR A 381 1.97 -10.98 7.39
CA THR A 381 2.32 -10.30 6.14
C THR A 381 1.56 -10.89 4.95
N LEU A 382 1.32 -10.04 3.95
CA LEU A 382 0.88 -10.44 2.61
C LEU A 382 1.72 -11.61 2.07
N GLN A 383 3.04 -11.51 2.16
CA GLN A 383 4.00 -12.48 1.62
C GLN A 383 3.82 -13.88 2.22
N TYR A 384 3.71 -13.98 3.54
CA TYR A 384 3.39 -15.24 4.21
C TYR A 384 2.06 -15.82 3.74
N ARG A 385 1.00 -15.01 3.64
CA ARG A 385 -0.34 -15.50 3.30
C ARG A 385 -0.42 -16.04 1.87
N LEU A 386 0.32 -15.45 0.92
CA LEU A 386 0.45 -15.98 -0.44
C LEU A 386 1.18 -17.33 -0.47
N ILE A 387 2.29 -17.44 0.26
CA ILE A 387 3.05 -18.68 0.42
C ILE A 387 2.17 -19.77 1.07
N ALA A 388 1.38 -19.42 2.10
CA ALA A 388 0.45 -20.34 2.76
C ALA A 388 -0.71 -20.80 1.85
N VAL A 389 -1.31 -19.91 1.05
CA VAL A 389 -2.32 -20.34 0.04
C VAL A 389 -1.68 -21.22 -1.04
N GLY A 390 -0.44 -20.92 -1.44
CA GLY A 390 0.21 -21.50 -2.63
C GLY A 390 -0.11 -20.74 -3.92
N ASP A 391 -0.72 -19.57 -3.79
CA ASP A 391 -1.09 -18.68 -4.90
C ASP A 391 0.12 -17.86 -5.33
N ARG A 392 1.11 -18.56 -5.91
CA ARG A 392 2.39 -17.95 -6.28
C ARG A 392 2.28 -17.20 -7.62
N THR A 393 1.64 -17.81 -8.62
CA THR A 393 1.61 -17.30 -10.01
C THR A 393 0.61 -16.18 -10.23
N GLU A 394 -0.66 -16.32 -9.80
CA GLU A 394 -1.68 -15.28 -10.02
C GLU A 394 -1.47 -14.03 -9.15
N SER A 395 -0.73 -14.16 -8.05
CA SER A 395 -0.50 -13.06 -7.10
C SER A 395 0.81 -12.31 -7.36
N LEU A 396 1.94 -12.97 -7.65
CA LEU A 396 3.25 -12.29 -7.82
C LEU A 396 3.24 -11.15 -8.86
N GLU A 397 2.38 -11.20 -9.87
CA GLU A 397 2.26 -10.14 -10.88
C GLU A 397 1.53 -8.87 -10.39
N ARG A 398 0.88 -8.90 -9.21
CA ARG A 398 -0.03 -7.84 -8.73
C ARG A 398 -0.01 -7.55 -7.22
N THR A 399 0.37 -8.50 -6.39
CA THR A 399 0.62 -8.25 -4.97
C THR A 399 2.06 -7.75 -4.86
N ASP A 400 2.23 -6.43 -4.90
CA ASP A 400 3.54 -5.82 -5.15
C ASP A 400 4.59 -6.31 -4.14
N PRO A 401 5.80 -6.71 -4.59
CA PRO A 401 6.92 -6.92 -3.68
C PRO A 401 7.17 -5.73 -2.73
N GLN A 402 6.90 -4.49 -3.16
CA GLN A 402 6.87 -3.28 -2.31
C GLN A 402 5.98 -3.45 -1.07
N GLU A 403 4.79 -4.06 -1.20
CA GLU A 403 3.87 -4.27 -0.07
C GLU A 403 4.45 -5.22 0.98
N SER A 404 5.31 -6.16 0.56
CA SER A 404 6.02 -7.04 1.50
C SER A 404 7.21 -6.36 2.17
N SER A 405 7.90 -5.49 1.43
CA SER A 405 9.19 -4.88 1.75
C SER A 405 9.40 -3.63 0.92
N TRP A 406 9.28 -2.45 1.53
CA TRP A 406 9.48 -1.16 0.86
C TRP A 406 10.81 -0.52 1.25
N GLY A 407 11.32 0.33 0.37
CA GLY A 407 12.46 1.23 0.57
C GLY A 407 12.08 2.66 0.22
N LEU A 408 12.73 3.62 0.87
CA LEU A 408 12.64 5.05 0.57
C LEU A 408 14.06 5.58 0.35
N ILE A 409 14.24 6.34 -0.73
CA ILE A 409 15.48 7.07 -1.01
C ILE A 409 15.11 8.54 -1.12
N SER A 410 15.47 9.32 -0.12
CA SER A 410 15.03 10.71 0.00
C SER A 410 16.22 11.64 0.16
N SER A 411 16.25 12.70 -0.64
CA SER A 411 17.21 13.80 -0.44
C SER A 411 16.88 14.62 0.82
N LYS A 412 17.86 15.35 1.33
CA LYS A 412 17.66 16.39 2.34
C LYS A 412 16.65 17.42 1.83
N GLY A 413 15.70 17.79 2.68
CA GLY A 413 14.62 18.73 2.34
C GLY A 413 13.35 18.04 1.86
N SER A 414 13.38 16.75 1.51
CA SER A 414 12.20 15.99 1.10
C SER A 414 11.12 15.93 2.20
N TYR A 415 9.87 16.08 1.78
CA TYR A 415 8.69 16.17 2.65
C TYR A 415 7.55 15.30 2.09
N SER A 416 6.77 14.72 2.99
CA SER A 416 5.52 14.01 2.70
C SER A 416 4.42 14.56 3.62
N GLU A 417 3.30 14.99 3.03
CA GLU A 417 2.15 15.57 3.73
C GLU A 417 1.33 14.54 4.56
N ALA A 418 0.27 15.02 5.22
CA ALA A 418 -0.70 14.22 5.96
C ALA A 418 -1.26 13.03 5.14
N HIS A 419 -0.85 11.81 5.51
CA HIS A 419 -1.37 10.55 4.98
C HIS A 419 -1.28 9.44 6.04
N HIS A 420 -1.83 8.26 5.76
CA HIS A 420 -1.45 7.02 6.48
C HIS A 420 -0.82 6.05 5.47
N ASP A 421 -0.15 5.01 5.95
CA ASP A 421 0.31 3.91 5.10
C ASP A 421 -0.84 3.33 4.24
N ALA A 422 -0.46 2.74 3.10
CA ALA A 422 -1.39 2.11 2.17
C ALA A 422 -2.46 1.28 2.92
N GLY A 423 -3.73 1.59 2.64
CA GLY A 423 -4.91 0.86 3.13
C GLY A 423 -5.02 0.74 4.65
N GLY A 424 -4.28 1.56 5.41
CA GLY A 424 -4.29 1.54 6.86
C GLY A 424 -3.66 0.29 7.47
N ARG A 425 -2.72 -0.37 6.77
CA ARG A 425 -1.91 -1.47 7.36
C ARG A 425 -1.07 -0.99 8.54
N TYR A 426 -0.54 -1.93 9.31
CA TYR A 426 0.54 -1.67 10.26
C TYR A 426 1.85 -1.57 9.49
N THR A 427 2.72 -0.64 9.88
CA THR A 427 4.00 -0.41 9.21
C THR A 427 5.17 -0.58 10.18
N PHE A 428 6.18 -1.33 9.76
CA PHE A 428 7.51 -1.33 10.38
C PHE A 428 8.41 -0.38 9.60
N ILE A 429 9.12 0.47 10.31
CA ILE A 429 10.05 1.46 9.77
C ILE A 429 11.44 1.12 10.29
N ALA A 430 12.45 1.12 9.42
CA ALA A 430 13.85 1.01 9.78
C ALA A 430 14.65 2.11 9.07
N GLN A 431 15.25 3.00 9.85
CA GLN A 431 16.11 4.06 9.35
C GLN A 431 17.55 3.55 9.32
N PHE A 432 18.18 3.51 8.15
CA PHE A 432 19.55 3.03 8.01
C PHE A 432 20.57 4.17 8.01
N MET A 433 20.28 5.25 7.27
CA MET A 433 21.17 6.41 7.12
C MET A 433 20.36 7.71 7.13
N GLY A 434 20.92 8.77 7.71
CA GLY A 434 20.30 10.09 7.74
C GLY A 434 19.13 10.16 8.72
N VAL A 435 18.45 11.30 8.73
CA VAL A 435 17.38 11.57 9.72
C VAL A 435 16.05 11.89 9.05
N LYS A 436 15.02 11.14 9.45
CA LYS A 436 13.61 11.40 9.14
C LYS A 436 12.86 11.80 10.40
N ASN A 437 12.32 13.00 10.39
CA ASN A 437 11.44 13.53 11.43
C ASN A 437 10.02 13.05 11.09
N TRP A 438 9.59 12.00 11.79
CA TRP A 438 8.30 11.35 11.61
C TRP A 438 7.30 11.97 12.58
N ILE A 439 6.38 12.77 12.06
CA ILE A 439 5.42 13.53 12.85
C ILE A 439 4.07 12.83 12.73
N TYR A 440 3.55 12.27 13.82
CA TYR A 440 2.28 11.53 13.84
C TYR A 440 1.20 12.25 14.64
N PHE A 441 -0.05 11.99 14.28
CA PHE A 441 -1.22 12.70 14.75
C PHE A 441 -2.14 11.80 15.60
N ARG A 442 -2.62 12.35 16.71
CA ARG A 442 -3.60 11.74 17.63
C ARG A 442 -4.90 12.54 17.56
N PRO A 443 -5.92 12.08 16.82
CA PRO A 443 -7.22 12.75 16.76
C PRO A 443 -7.90 12.77 18.14
N ASN A 444 -8.70 13.80 18.39
CA ASN A 444 -9.72 13.78 19.44
C ASN A 444 -10.98 13.02 18.98
N ASP A 445 -11.90 12.72 19.90
CA ASP A 445 -13.07 11.87 19.64
C ASP A 445 -13.97 12.42 18.52
N GLU A 446 -14.18 13.74 18.46
CA GLU A 446 -14.94 14.39 17.38
C GLU A 446 -14.23 14.22 16.02
N THR A 447 -12.91 14.38 16.01
CA THR A 447 -12.08 14.22 14.82
C THR A 447 -12.07 12.79 14.28
N VAL A 448 -12.15 11.77 15.13
CA VAL A 448 -12.26 10.36 14.68
C VAL A 448 -13.51 10.13 13.82
N ASP A 449 -14.65 10.70 14.20
CA ASP A 449 -15.90 10.58 13.42
C ASP A 449 -15.89 11.44 12.14
N ARG A 450 -15.05 12.48 12.08
CA ARG A 450 -14.78 13.29 10.86
C ARG A 450 -13.79 12.60 9.91
N MET A 451 -12.78 11.89 10.44
CA MET A 451 -11.79 11.14 9.66
C MET A 451 -12.44 10.11 8.74
N ARG A 452 -13.39 9.29 9.24
CA ARG A 452 -14.09 8.27 8.43
C ARG A 452 -14.78 8.81 7.16
N LYS A 453 -15.03 10.13 7.12
CA LYS A 453 -15.70 10.82 6.02
C LYS A 453 -14.74 11.60 5.11
N GLY A 454 -13.43 11.54 5.36
CA GLY A 454 -12.41 12.33 4.65
C GLY A 454 -12.44 13.83 4.93
N GLU A 455 -13.21 14.29 5.92
CA GLU A 455 -13.45 15.73 6.16
C GLU A 455 -12.17 16.49 6.56
N ILE A 456 -11.24 15.85 7.28
CA ILE A 456 -10.13 16.54 7.97
C ILE A 456 -8.84 16.69 7.15
N ILE A 457 -8.68 16.02 6.01
CA ILE A 457 -7.38 15.97 5.29
C ILE A 457 -6.93 17.36 4.81
N ALA A 458 -7.87 18.25 4.50
CA ALA A 458 -7.57 19.65 4.15
C ALA A 458 -7.21 20.52 5.37
N GLU A 459 -7.72 20.18 6.56
CA GLU A 459 -7.45 20.89 7.82
C GLU A 459 -6.11 20.43 8.42
N LEU A 460 -5.73 19.16 8.26
CA LEU A 460 -4.39 18.65 8.57
C LEU A 460 -3.27 19.23 7.68
N LYS A 461 -3.62 19.97 6.63
CA LYS A 461 -2.68 20.66 5.72
C LYS A 461 -2.78 22.18 5.83
N ASP A 462 -3.43 22.69 6.87
CA ASP A 462 -3.68 24.12 7.09
C ASP A 462 -2.50 24.83 7.79
N TYR A 463 -1.32 24.77 7.16
CA TYR A 463 -0.09 25.33 7.74
C TYR A 463 -0.07 26.86 7.87
N ASP A 464 -1.16 27.55 7.51
CA ASP A 464 -1.36 28.98 7.76
C ASP A 464 -2.17 29.26 9.04
N HIS A 465 -2.91 28.25 9.55
CA HIS A 465 -3.77 28.34 10.74
C HIS A 465 -3.46 27.17 11.70
N PRO A 466 -2.32 27.17 12.40
CA PRO A 466 -1.91 26.08 13.30
C PRO A 466 -2.96 25.75 14.38
N GLU A 467 -3.75 26.73 14.81
CA GLU A 467 -4.84 26.55 15.77
C GLU A 467 -5.98 25.65 15.23
N VAL A 468 -6.19 25.61 13.91
CA VAL A 468 -7.13 24.67 13.27
C VAL A 468 -6.56 23.25 13.32
N MET A 469 -5.26 23.09 13.10
CA MET A 469 -4.58 21.79 13.22
C MET A 469 -4.63 21.29 14.66
N GLU A 470 -4.26 22.12 15.65
CA GLU A 470 -4.31 21.78 17.08
C GLU A 470 -5.74 21.49 17.59
N ALA A 471 -6.77 22.11 17.02
CA ALA A 471 -8.17 21.82 17.35
C ALA A 471 -8.60 20.39 16.98
N LEU A 472 -7.94 19.75 16.01
CA LEU A 472 -8.22 18.36 15.63
C LEU A 472 -7.64 17.33 16.62
N GLY A 473 -6.57 17.67 17.34
CA GLY A 473 -5.87 16.70 18.19
C GLY A 473 -4.42 17.07 18.53
N LYS A 474 -3.64 16.07 18.89
CA LYS A 474 -2.25 16.24 19.37
C LYS A 474 -1.25 15.72 18.34
N PHE A 475 -0.17 16.48 18.13
CA PHE A 475 0.92 16.11 17.25
C PHE A 475 2.14 15.68 18.07
N TYR A 476 2.81 14.64 17.60
CA TYR A 476 4.00 14.07 18.23
C TYR A 476 5.07 13.79 17.17
N TYR A 477 6.36 13.89 17.51
CA TYR A 477 7.45 13.61 16.56
C TYR A 477 8.47 12.59 17.10
N VAL A 478 8.99 11.77 16.20
CA VAL A 478 10.16 10.89 16.39
C VAL A 478 11.24 11.30 15.36
N PRO A 479 12.44 11.72 15.79
CA PRO A 479 13.56 11.92 14.88
C PRO A 479 14.28 10.58 14.66
N PHE A 480 13.80 9.77 13.71
CA PHE A 480 14.44 8.51 13.33
C PHE A 480 15.81 8.79 12.70
N ARG A 481 16.87 8.12 13.19
CA ARG A 481 18.26 8.21 12.71
C ARG A 481 18.78 6.81 12.37
N GLY A 482 19.89 6.69 11.65
CA GLY A 482 20.45 5.38 11.29
C GLY A 482 20.65 4.44 12.50
N GLY A 483 20.03 3.26 12.48
CA GLY A 483 19.97 2.32 13.60
C GLY A 483 18.74 2.46 14.51
N MET A 484 17.80 3.35 14.17
CA MET A 484 16.47 3.43 14.78
C MET A 484 15.42 2.70 13.94
N GLN A 485 14.50 2.03 14.60
CA GLN A 485 13.39 1.31 13.97
C GLN A 485 12.11 1.59 14.75
N GLY A 486 10.93 1.26 14.21
CA GLY A 486 9.66 1.54 14.87
C GLY A 486 8.47 0.84 14.24
N PHE A 487 7.38 0.72 15.00
CA PHE A 487 6.08 0.33 14.47
C PHE A 487 5.10 1.49 14.60
N GLN A 488 4.56 1.93 13.47
CA GLN A 488 3.41 2.83 13.42
C GLN A 488 2.14 1.98 13.25
N PRO A 489 1.12 2.17 14.12
CA PRO A 489 -0.10 1.39 14.05
C PRO A 489 -1.06 1.89 12.96
N SER A 490 -1.88 0.95 12.48
CA SER A 490 -2.95 1.12 11.49
C SER A 490 -3.72 2.45 11.61
N TRP A 491 -3.97 3.10 10.47
CA TRP A 491 -4.81 4.31 10.29
C TRP A 491 -4.31 5.62 10.94
N ILE A 492 -3.15 5.63 11.63
CA ILE A 492 -2.54 6.89 12.11
C ILE A 492 -2.15 7.79 10.94
N LYS A 493 -2.57 9.05 11.00
CA LYS A 493 -2.09 10.10 10.09
C LYS A 493 -0.70 10.57 10.51
N HIS A 494 0.18 10.72 9.54
CA HIS A 494 1.55 11.16 9.76
C HIS A 494 2.06 12.00 8.58
N PHE A 495 3.17 12.67 8.85
CA PHE A 495 3.95 13.52 7.97
C PHE A 495 5.42 13.13 8.13
N VAL A 496 6.22 13.25 7.07
CA VAL A 496 7.64 12.89 7.12
C VAL A 496 8.48 14.02 6.55
N TRP A 497 9.43 14.53 7.31
CA TRP A 497 10.44 15.46 6.82
C TRP A 497 11.85 14.88 6.94
N THR A 498 12.55 14.81 5.81
CA THR A 498 13.91 14.30 5.67
C THR A 498 14.90 15.44 5.88
N SER A 499 15.57 15.49 7.03
CA SER A 499 16.48 16.61 7.37
C SER A 499 17.90 16.44 6.83
N ASP A 500 18.27 15.22 6.47
CA ASP A 500 19.57 14.81 5.94
C ASP A 500 19.32 13.68 4.92
N ASN A 501 20.12 13.57 3.86
CA ASN A 501 19.96 12.53 2.83
C ASN A 501 19.82 11.14 3.47
N SER A 502 18.79 10.37 3.09
CA SER A 502 18.34 9.23 3.89
C SER A 502 18.03 7.97 3.10
N PHE A 503 18.48 6.84 3.63
CA PHE A 503 18.01 5.50 3.27
C PHE A 503 17.13 4.95 4.40
N THR A 504 15.90 4.54 4.06
CA THR A 504 14.92 3.96 4.99
C THR A 504 14.30 2.73 4.34
N GLY A 505 13.98 1.71 5.13
CA GLY A 505 13.22 0.54 4.69
C GLY A 505 12.06 0.25 5.61
N GLY A 506 11.18 -0.64 5.19
CA GLY A 506 10.05 -1.04 6.02
C GLY A 506 9.25 -2.21 5.48
N LYS A 507 8.27 -2.64 6.27
CA LYS A 507 7.40 -3.80 6.03
C LYS A 507 5.96 -3.42 6.34
N LEU A 508 4.99 -3.95 5.59
CA LEU A 508 3.56 -3.79 5.92
C LEU A 508 2.93 -5.12 6.36
N PHE A 509 2.06 -5.07 7.37
CA PHE A 509 1.44 -6.27 7.96
C PHE A 509 0.03 -6.00 8.52
N ASP A 510 -0.74 -7.08 8.65
CA ASP A 510 -2.19 -7.11 8.91
C ASP A 510 -2.50 -7.89 10.20
N LEU A 511 -2.67 -7.20 11.32
CA LEU A 511 -2.96 -7.83 12.63
C LEU A 511 -4.42 -8.29 12.81
N GLY A 512 -5.25 -8.29 11.76
CA GLY A 512 -6.67 -8.71 11.81
C GLY A 512 -7.68 -7.66 12.27
N ASP A 513 -7.26 -6.39 12.44
CA ASP A 513 -8.10 -5.27 12.89
C ASP A 513 -8.98 -4.69 11.75
N PHE A 514 -9.74 -5.55 11.07
CA PHE A 514 -10.51 -5.19 9.86
C PHE A 514 -11.57 -4.10 10.09
N ALA A 515 -12.05 -3.89 11.33
CA ALA A 515 -12.93 -2.77 11.63
C ALA A 515 -12.22 -1.40 11.47
N ARG A 516 -10.90 -1.33 11.71
CA ARG A 516 -10.10 -0.12 11.49
C ARG A 516 -9.68 0.02 10.02
N VAL A 517 -9.36 -1.10 9.36
CA VAL A 517 -9.09 -1.13 7.90
C VAL A 517 -10.31 -0.66 7.12
N GLU A 518 -11.53 -1.02 7.53
CA GLU A 518 -12.76 -0.50 6.91
C GLU A 518 -12.91 1.02 7.06
N MET A 519 -12.68 1.57 8.26
CA MET A 519 -12.72 3.03 8.50
C MET A 519 -11.69 3.79 7.66
N CYS A 520 -10.49 3.22 7.51
CA CYS A 520 -9.47 3.72 6.58
C CYS A 520 -9.99 3.69 5.14
N HIS A 521 -10.58 2.56 4.72
CA HIS A 521 -11.09 2.39 3.37
C HIS A 521 -12.30 3.29 3.03
N GLU A 522 -13.12 3.67 4.02
CA GLU A 522 -14.17 4.69 3.90
C GLU A 522 -13.56 6.10 3.73
N GLU A 523 -12.55 6.45 4.52
CA GLU A 523 -11.85 7.73 4.41
C GLU A 523 -11.13 7.89 3.07
N GLU A 524 -10.33 6.90 2.67
CA GLU A 524 -9.62 6.83 1.38
C GLU A 524 -10.57 6.90 0.18
N ARG A 525 -11.83 6.49 0.36
CA ARG A 525 -12.85 6.69 -0.68
C ARG A 525 -13.27 8.15 -0.79
N ALA A 526 -13.53 8.81 0.32
CA ALA A 526 -14.03 10.19 0.37
C ALA A 526 -12.93 11.24 0.11
N SER A 527 -11.69 10.96 0.52
CA SER A 527 -10.49 11.79 0.29
C SER A 527 -9.76 11.46 -1.02
N GLY A 528 -10.12 10.37 -1.69
CA GLY A 528 -9.43 9.89 -2.89
C GLY A 528 -7.99 9.46 -2.58
N LEU A 529 -7.09 9.63 -3.56
CA LEU A 529 -5.67 9.31 -3.40
C LEU A 529 -4.89 10.34 -2.56
N THR A 530 -5.53 11.38 -2.02
CA THR A 530 -4.85 12.42 -1.22
C THR A 530 -4.35 11.94 0.15
N SER A 531 -4.76 10.73 0.56
CA SER A 531 -4.46 10.12 1.85
C SER A 531 -3.77 8.75 1.76
N THR A 532 -3.54 8.20 0.55
CA THR A 532 -3.10 6.82 0.31
C THR A 532 -2.57 6.58 -1.11
N ASN A 533 -1.66 5.61 -1.28
CA ASN A 533 -1.26 5.05 -2.56
C ASN A 533 -1.81 3.62 -2.82
N ALA A 534 -2.69 3.10 -1.97
CA ALA A 534 -3.09 1.68 -1.98
C ALA A 534 -3.77 1.17 -3.26
N GLU A 535 -3.14 0.20 -3.94
CA GLU A 535 -3.71 -0.51 -5.09
C GLU A 535 -4.91 -1.40 -4.71
N ARG A 536 -6.12 -0.81 -4.73
CA ARG A 536 -7.36 -1.50 -4.31
C ARG A 536 -7.58 -2.90 -4.88
N LEU A 537 -7.12 -3.20 -6.10
CA LEU A 537 -7.31 -4.52 -6.70
C LEU A 537 -6.38 -5.56 -6.06
N ALA A 538 -5.12 -5.22 -5.80
CA ALA A 538 -4.19 -6.06 -5.04
C ALA A 538 -4.74 -6.33 -3.63
N TRP A 539 -5.18 -5.26 -2.95
CA TRP A 539 -5.75 -5.29 -1.61
C TRP A 539 -6.97 -6.20 -1.45
N TRP A 540 -7.92 -6.13 -2.38
CA TRP A 540 -9.08 -7.01 -2.32
C TRP A 540 -8.72 -8.47 -2.64
N ASN A 541 -7.75 -8.71 -3.54
CA ASN A 541 -7.22 -10.07 -3.78
C ASN A 541 -6.50 -10.62 -2.53
N LEU A 542 -5.79 -9.78 -1.76
CA LEU A 542 -5.19 -10.11 -0.45
C LEU A 542 -6.26 -10.48 0.58
N GLN A 543 -7.29 -9.65 0.77
CA GLN A 543 -8.38 -9.96 1.71
C GLN A 543 -9.07 -11.30 1.36
N LEU A 544 -9.23 -11.60 0.06
CA LEU A 544 -9.73 -12.89 -0.44
C LEU A 544 -8.75 -14.06 -0.18
N ALA A 545 -7.44 -13.84 -0.31
CA ALA A 545 -6.41 -14.83 0.00
C ALA A 545 -6.41 -15.19 1.51
N ILE A 546 -6.50 -14.20 2.39
CA ILE A 546 -6.64 -14.42 3.84
C ILE A 546 -7.94 -15.20 4.12
N ALA A 547 -9.08 -14.80 3.53
CA ALA A 547 -10.36 -15.48 3.73
C ALA A 547 -10.38 -16.95 3.31
N THR A 548 -9.44 -17.37 2.47
CA THR A 548 -9.31 -18.77 2.02
C THR A 548 -8.20 -19.56 2.70
N SER A 549 -7.29 -18.92 3.44
CA SER A 549 -6.19 -19.55 4.19
C SER A 549 -6.43 -19.60 5.70
N LEU A 550 -7.27 -18.72 6.24
CA LEU A 550 -7.53 -18.59 7.68
C LEU A 550 -7.93 -19.94 8.30
N SER A 551 -7.21 -20.35 9.35
CA SER A 551 -7.58 -21.50 10.18
C SER A 551 -8.79 -21.14 11.05
N ASP A 552 -9.53 -22.16 11.49
CA ASP A 552 -10.75 -21.90 12.26
C ASP A 552 -10.40 -21.33 13.66
N ASP A 553 -9.31 -21.80 14.28
CA ASP A 553 -8.79 -21.25 15.55
C ASP A 553 -8.34 -19.78 15.43
N GLU A 554 -7.61 -19.43 14.37
CA GLU A 554 -7.18 -18.04 14.13
C GLU A 554 -8.41 -17.14 13.93
N ALA A 555 -9.37 -17.59 13.13
CA ALA A 555 -10.59 -16.84 12.83
C ALA A 555 -11.52 -16.68 14.04
N GLU A 556 -11.53 -17.64 14.96
CA GLU A 556 -12.29 -17.55 16.21
C GLU A 556 -11.69 -16.56 17.21
N SER A 557 -10.39 -16.28 17.14
CA SER A 557 -9.74 -15.27 17.99
C SER A 557 -10.18 -13.82 17.65
N TRP A 558 -10.63 -13.55 16.42
CA TRP A 558 -10.95 -12.20 15.96
C TRP A 558 -12.24 -11.63 16.59
N ARG A 559 -12.30 -10.29 16.74
CA ARG A 559 -13.49 -9.63 17.30
C ARG A 559 -14.63 -9.69 16.29
N THR A 560 -15.86 -9.72 16.80
CA THR A 560 -17.08 -9.81 15.98
C THR A 560 -17.19 -8.67 14.97
N ASP A 561 -16.78 -7.46 15.32
CA ASP A 561 -16.87 -6.30 14.44
C ASP A 561 -15.82 -6.30 13.33
N ASP A 562 -14.63 -6.88 13.54
CA ASP A 562 -13.65 -7.10 12.47
C ASP A 562 -14.18 -8.11 11.45
N LEU A 563 -14.79 -9.21 11.91
CA LEU A 563 -15.43 -10.21 11.04
C LEU A 563 -16.60 -9.62 10.24
N LYS A 564 -17.40 -8.72 10.85
CA LYS A 564 -18.46 -7.97 10.14
C LYS A 564 -17.88 -7.02 9.09
N ALA A 565 -16.86 -6.23 9.45
CA ALA A 565 -16.20 -5.26 8.58
C ALA A 565 -15.54 -5.94 7.38
N TRP A 566 -14.78 -7.00 7.62
CA TRP A 566 -14.14 -7.79 6.57
C TRP A 566 -15.15 -8.41 5.62
N ARG A 567 -16.27 -8.94 6.14
CA ARG A 567 -17.37 -9.44 5.31
C ARG A 567 -18.01 -8.33 4.45
N ARG A 568 -18.14 -7.09 4.94
CA ARG A 568 -18.61 -5.96 4.14
C ARG A 568 -17.61 -5.59 3.04
N MET A 569 -16.32 -5.49 3.37
CA MET A 569 -15.26 -5.21 2.38
C MET A 569 -15.18 -6.28 1.28
N LEU A 570 -15.30 -7.56 1.62
CA LEU A 570 -15.30 -8.65 0.65
C LEU A 570 -16.57 -8.71 -0.23
N LEU A 571 -17.75 -8.38 0.32
CA LEU A 571 -19.04 -8.44 -0.38
C LEU A 571 -19.49 -7.11 -1.01
N ASN A 572 -18.74 -6.02 -0.81
CA ASN A 572 -19.01 -4.73 -1.43
C ASN A 572 -17.72 -3.90 -1.69
N PRO A 573 -16.68 -4.46 -2.32
CA PRO A 573 -15.41 -3.77 -2.57
C PRO A 573 -15.58 -2.40 -3.27
N CYS A 574 -16.60 -2.26 -4.12
CA CYS A 574 -16.94 -1.01 -4.82
C CYS A 574 -17.38 0.13 -3.89
N ALA A 575 -17.71 -0.13 -2.63
CA ALA A 575 -17.97 0.89 -1.61
C ALA A 575 -16.70 1.50 -1.00
N TYR A 576 -15.51 1.00 -1.36
CA TYR A 576 -14.21 1.34 -0.77
C TYR A 576 -13.15 1.79 -1.80
N VAL A 577 -13.50 1.78 -3.09
CA VAL A 577 -12.61 2.28 -4.16
C VAL A 577 -12.63 3.81 -4.18
N PRO A 578 -11.46 4.50 -4.12
CA PRO A 578 -11.32 5.94 -4.28
C PRO A 578 -12.27 6.54 -5.31
N GLU A 579 -12.93 7.63 -4.93
CA GLU A 579 -13.64 8.47 -5.91
C GLU A 579 -12.56 9.28 -6.68
N ARG A 580 -12.62 9.20 -8.02
CA ARG A 580 -11.64 9.74 -8.99
C ARG A 580 -12.41 10.45 -10.09
N ASP A 581 -11.85 11.49 -10.69
CA ASP A 581 -12.57 12.26 -11.70
C ASP A 581 -12.82 11.47 -13.00
N VAL A 582 -13.98 11.69 -13.64
CA VAL A 582 -14.69 10.56 -14.26
C VAL A 582 -14.66 10.50 -15.78
N THR A 583 -13.78 9.63 -16.27
CA THR A 583 -14.08 8.74 -17.42
C THR A 583 -13.53 7.33 -17.17
N LYS A 584 -12.24 7.24 -16.82
CA LYS A 584 -11.52 5.96 -16.61
C LYS A 584 -11.88 5.27 -15.28
N ALA A 585 -12.42 6.01 -14.30
CA ALA A 585 -12.71 5.52 -12.95
C ALA A 585 -13.70 4.34 -12.88
N GLU A 586 -14.64 4.25 -13.82
CA GLU A 586 -15.73 3.27 -13.76
C GLU A 586 -15.35 1.90 -14.30
N ILE A 587 -14.43 1.83 -15.26
CA ILE A 587 -13.83 0.57 -15.72
C ILE A 587 -13.04 -0.08 -14.57
N PHE A 588 -12.28 0.69 -13.81
CA PHE A 588 -11.53 0.17 -12.65
C PHE A 588 -12.44 -0.47 -11.58
N ARG A 589 -13.69 -0.02 -11.42
CA ARG A 589 -14.63 -0.58 -10.44
C ARG A 589 -15.29 -1.89 -10.91
N LEU A 590 -15.25 -2.20 -12.19
CA LEU A 590 -15.98 -3.33 -12.76
C LEU A 590 -15.44 -4.72 -12.39
N PRO A 591 -14.11 -5.02 -12.43
CA PRO A 591 -13.58 -6.32 -12.01
C PRO A 591 -13.92 -6.72 -10.57
N PHE A 592 -14.15 -5.74 -9.69
CA PHE A 592 -14.64 -5.94 -8.34
C PHE A 592 -16.12 -6.30 -8.31
N TRP A 593 -16.95 -5.49 -8.98
CA TRP A 593 -18.40 -5.66 -8.99
C TRP A 593 -18.82 -6.99 -9.63
N LEU A 594 -18.23 -7.33 -10.78
CA LEU A 594 -18.66 -8.46 -11.60
C LEU A 594 -18.48 -9.82 -10.89
N ALA A 595 -17.34 -10.03 -10.23
CA ALA A 595 -17.06 -11.26 -9.49
C ALA A 595 -17.92 -11.41 -8.22
N VAL A 596 -18.25 -10.29 -7.56
CA VAL A 596 -19.15 -10.32 -6.39
C VAL A 596 -20.61 -10.51 -6.81
N ASP A 597 -21.06 -9.90 -7.90
CA ASP A 597 -22.40 -10.14 -8.43
C ASP A 597 -22.53 -11.60 -8.90
N GLU A 598 -21.57 -12.14 -9.65
CA GLU A 598 -21.56 -13.56 -10.05
C GLU A 598 -21.64 -14.51 -8.86
N PHE A 599 -20.80 -14.30 -7.83
CA PHE A 599 -20.87 -15.07 -6.58
C PHE A 599 -22.27 -14.99 -5.93
N ASN A 600 -22.88 -13.80 -5.88
CA ASN A 600 -24.22 -13.62 -5.33
C ASN A 600 -25.31 -14.30 -6.18
N ARG A 601 -25.21 -14.26 -7.51
CA ARG A 601 -26.13 -14.95 -8.42
C ARG A 601 -25.99 -16.47 -8.29
N ILE A 602 -24.77 -17.02 -8.29
CA ILE A 602 -24.48 -18.44 -8.02
C ILE A 602 -25.09 -18.86 -6.67
N ARG A 603 -24.84 -18.10 -5.60
CA ARG A 603 -25.37 -18.39 -4.25
C ARG A 603 -26.90 -18.40 -4.22
N LYS A 604 -27.54 -17.48 -4.92
CA LYS A 604 -29.01 -17.39 -5.07
C LYS A 604 -29.57 -18.58 -5.88
N ALA A 605 -28.95 -18.90 -7.01
CA ALA A 605 -29.34 -20.02 -7.87
C ALA A 605 -29.17 -21.37 -7.16
N ALA A 606 -28.05 -21.58 -6.47
CA ALA A 606 -27.80 -22.79 -5.67
C ALA A 606 -28.84 -22.97 -4.55
N LYS A 607 -29.24 -21.88 -3.87
CA LYS A 607 -30.33 -21.93 -2.87
C LYS A 607 -31.69 -22.32 -3.47
N VAL A 608 -31.98 -21.88 -4.70
CA VAL A 608 -33.22 -22.26 -5.43
C VAL A 608 -33.14 -23.68 -5.99
N ALA A 609 -31.96 -24.18 -6.35
CA ALA A 609 -31.75 -25.56 -6.76
C ALA A 609 -31.87 -26.51 -5.57
N ALA A 610 -31.31 -26.17 -4.41
CA ALA A 610 -31.38 -26.98 -3.19
C ALA A 610 -32.81 -27.23 -2.69
N THR A 611 -33.78 -26.35 -2.99
CA THR A 611 -35.20 -26.55 -2.65
C THR A 611 -35.99 -27.33 -3.71
N LYS A 612 -35.35 -27.75 -4.82
CA LYS A 612 -35.99 -28.41 -5.97
C LYS A 612 -35.27 -29.69 -6.45
N ALA A 613 -34.02 -29.89 -6.07
CA ALA A 613 -33.20 -31.00 -6.51
C ALA A 613 -33.61 -32.33 -5.84
N ALA A 614 -33.55 -33.42 -6.61
CA ALA A 614 -33.59 -34.77 -6.05
C ALA A 614 -32.19 -35.13 -5.50
N PRO A 615 -32.10 -35.89 -4.38
CA PRO A 615 -30.82 -36.30 -3.82
C PRO A 615 -29.89 -36.97 -4.84
N GLY A 616 -28.62 -36.57 -4.85
CA GLY A 616 -27.60 -37.08 -5.79
C GLY A 616 -27.53 -36.35 -7.14
N THR A 617 -28.28 -35.26 -7.33
CA THR A 617 -28.22 -34.42 -8.55
C THR A 617 -27.42 -33.12 -8.38
N GLU A 618 -26.97 -32.82 -7.16
CA GLU A 618 -26.43 -31.52 -6.72
C GLU A 618 -25.17 -31.13 -7.50
N VAL A 619 -24.24 -32.08 -7.72
CA VAL A 619 -22.98 -31.83 -8.43
C VAL A 619 -23.22 -31.40 -9.89
N LYS A 620 -24.21 -32.02 -10.56
CA LYS A 620 -24.58 -31.66 -11.94
C LYS A 620 -25.31 -30.31 -11.98
N ALA A 621 -26.23 -30.07 -11.04
CA ALA A 621 -26.93 -28.80 -10.92
C ALA A 621 -25.97 -27.63 -10.65
N ASN A 622 -25.05 -27.79 -9.70
CA ASN A 622 -24.04 -26.78 -9.37
C ASN A 622 -23.12 -26.48 -10.56
N ARG A 623 -22.64 -27.50 -11.30
CA ARG A 623 -21.83 -27.27 -12.50
C ARG A 623 -22.60 -26.53 -13.62
N ALA A 624 -23.90 -26.79 -13.76
CA ALA A 624 -24.74 -26.06 -14.71
C ALA A 624 -24.96 -24.60 -14.29
N ILE A 625 -25.19 -24.33 -13.00
CA ILE A 625 -25.32 -22.99 -12.42
C ILE A 625 -24.03 -22.18 -12.63
N LEU A 626 -22.87 -22.74 -12.24
CA LEU A 626 -21.57 -22.08 -12.41
C LEU A 626 -21.31 -21.69 -13.87
N LYS A 627 -21.66 -22.57 -14.82
CA LYS A 627 -21.54 -22.27 -16.24
C LYS A 627 -22.48 -21.13 -16.66
N ALA A 628 -23.76 -21.23 -16.35
CA ALA A 628 -24.77 -20.25 -16.79
C ALA A 628 -24.52 -18.85 -16.21
N GLU A 629 -24.13 -18.77 -14.94
CA GLU A 629 -23.83 -17.48 -14.30
C GLU A 629 -22.54 -16.85 -14.84
N ARG A 630 -21.54 -17.66 -15.23
CA ARG A 630 -20.36 -17.17 -15.95
C ARG A 630 -20.71 -16.60 -17.33
N GLU A 631 -21.57 -17.29 -18.10
CA GLU A 631 -22.01 -16.82 -19.42
C GLU A 631 -22.71 -15.45 -19.32
N VAL A 632 -23.47 -15.21 -18.23
CA VAL A 632 -24.01 -13.88 -17.91
C VAL A 632 -22.91 -12.84 -17.65
N SER A 633 -21.87 -13.18 -16.87
CA SER A 633 -20.75 -12.26 -16.61
C SER A 633 -19.92 -11.95 -17.85
N GLN A 634 -19.63 -12.94 -18.69
CA GLN A 634 -18.87 -12.78 -19.95
C GLN A 634 -19.61 -11.83 -20.90
N LYS A 635 -20.92 -12.01 -21.05
CA LYS A 635 -21.77 -11.10 -21.82
C LYS A 635 -21.76 -9.68 -21.24
N TRP A 636 -21.94 -9.56 -19.91
CA TRP A 636 -21.95 -8.26 -19.24
C TRP A 636 -20.62 -7.51 -19.45
N TRP A 637 -19.48 -8.18 -19.32
CA TRP A 637 -18.16 -7.58 -19.55
C TRP A 637 -18.03 -7.00 -20.95
N ALA A 638 -18.29 -7.80 -21.99
CA ALA A 638 -18.22 -7.36 -23.39
C ALA A 638 -19.16 -6.16 -23.69
N GLU A 639 -20.38 -6.17 -23.12
CA GLU A 639 -21.36 -5.07 -23.25
C GLU A 639 -20.87 -3.73 -22.67
N HIS A 640 -19.91 -3.72 -21.73
CA HIS A 640 -19.51 -2.52 -20.98
C HIS A 640 -18.03 -2.15 -21.06
N THR A 641 -17.16 -2.98 -21.66
CA THR A 641 -15.73 -2.67 -21.86
C THR A 641 -15.32 -2.52 -23.33
N HIS A 642 -16.12 -3.05 -24.27
CA HIS A 642 -15.76 -3.20 -25.69
C HIS A 642 -14.54 -4.11 -25.95
N GLU A 643 -14.16 -4.95 -24.97
CA GLU A 643 -13.19 -6.05 -25.16
C GLU A 643 -13.86 -7.27 -25.82
N ASP A 644 -13.05 -8.21 -26.32
CA ASP A 644 -13.51 -9.38 -27.08
C ASP A 644 -14.53 -10.26 -26.32
N GLU A 645 -15.56 -10.71 -27.04
CA GLU A 645 -16.62 -11.56 -26.48
C GLU A 645 -16.07 -12.87 -25.88
N GLY A 646 -16.14 -12.96 -24.55
CA GLY A 646 -15.82 -14.19 -23.79
C GLY A 646 -14.61 -14.08 -22.87
N LEU A 647 -13.78 -13.03 -22.99
CA LEU A 647 -12.75 -12.75 -22.00
C LEU A 647 -13.36 -12.12 -20.73
N LEU A 648 -12.81 -12.49 -19.57
CA LEU A 648 -13.13 -11.95 -18.25
C LEU A 648 -11.85 -11.33 -17.66
N PRO A 649 -11.96 -10.33 -16.77
CA PRO A 649 -10.78 -9.65 -16.23
C PRO A 649 -9.86 -10.62 -15.48
N ILE A 650 -8.54 -10.47 -15.68
CA ILE A 650 -7.49 -11.31 -15.08
C ILE A 650 -7.76 -11.60 -13.59
N ASN A 651 -7.79 -12.90 -13.24
CA ASN A 651 -8.11 -13.51 -11.94
C ASN A 651 -9.59 -13.42 -11.49
N HIS A 652 -10.55 -13.16 -12.39
CA HIS A 652 -11.99 -13.20 -12.09
C HIS A 652 -12.42 -14.54 -11.48
N ASP A 653 -12.07 -15.65 -12.13
CA ASP A 653 -12.46 -17.00 -11.69
C ASP A 653 -11.93 -17.32 -10.29
N ALA A 654 -10.67 -16.97 -10.02
CA ALA A 654 -10.06 -17.13 -8.72
C ALA A 654 -10.76 -16.27 -7.64
N ARG A 655 -11.23 -15.06 -7.96
CA ARG A 655 -12.04 -14.25 -7.03
C ARG A 655 -13.38 -14.89 -6.72
N VAL A 656 -14.12 -15.37 -7.73
CA VAL A 656 -15.41 -16.05 -7.53
C VAL A 656 -15.22 -17.32 -6.68
N GLN A 657 -14.16 -18.10 -6.92
CA GLN A 657 -13.80 -19.27 -6.11
C GLN A 657 -13.38 -18.89 -4.68
N LYS A 658 -12.57 -17.83 -4.50
CA LYS A 658 -12.15 -17.35 -3.18
C LYS A 658 -13.31 -16.81 -2.36
N LEU A 659 -14.25 -16.08 -2.97
CA LEU A 659 -15.53 -15.68 -2.36
C LEU A 659 -16.33 -16.92 -1.92
N ALA A 660 -16.47 -17.91 -2.80
CA ALA A 660 -17.20 -19.14 -2.53
C ALA A 660 -16.61 -19.99 -1.39
N LYS A 661 -15.28 -19.95 -1.17
CA LYS A 661 -14.61 -20.64 -0.05
C LYS A 661 -14.58 -19.81 1.23
N GLY A 662 -14.32 -18.50 1.14
CA GLY A 662 -14.07 -17.63 2.29
C GLY A 662 -15.32 -17.07 2.96
N ILE A 663 -16.32 -16.61 2.19
CA ILE A 663 -17.54 -16.01 2.77
C ILE A 663 -18.30 -16.99 3.68
N PRO A 664 -18.47 -18.28 3.34
CA PRO A 664 -19.14 -19.23 4.24
C PRO A 664 -18.41 -19.45 5.58
N LYS A 665 -17.05 -19.40 5.60
CA LYS A 665 -16.28 -19.46 6.87
C LYS A 665 -16.63 -18.26 7.76
N ILE A 666 -16.52 -17.05 7.23
CA ILE A 666 -16.77 -15.81 7.98
C ILE A 666 -18.21 -15.77 8.49
N GLU A 667 -19.18 -16.20 7.69
CA GLU A 667 -20.58 -16.29 8.11
C GLU A 667 -20.82 -17.39 9.17
N ALA A 668 -20.16 -18.55 9.09
CA ALA A 668 -20.26 -19.58 10.12
C ALA A 668 -19.70 -19.10 11.48
N LEU A 669 -18.59 -18.36 11.46
CA LEU A 669 -17.96 -17.77 12.66
C LEU A 669 -18.83 -16.68 13.29
N LEU A 670 -19.46 -15.84 12.47
CA LEU A 670 -20.43 -14.85 12.93
C LEU A 670 -21.64 -15.54 13.59
N VAL A 671 -22.20 -16.59 12.99
CA VAL A 671 -23.27 -17.40 13.60
C VAL A 671 -22.79 -18.06 14.91
N LYS A 672 -21.56 -18.59 14.98
CA LYS A 672 -20.97 -19.15 16.21
C LYS A 672 -20.86 -18.10 17.33
N LYS A 673 -20.55 -16.85 16.98
CA LYS A 673 -20.51 -15.68 17.87
C LYS A 673 -21.90 -15.08 18.16
N GLY A 674 -22.98 -15.71 17.71
CA GLY A 674 -24.38 -15.31 17.99
C GLY A 674 -24.96 -14.26 17.05
N GLU A 675 -24.25 -13.89 16.00
CA GLU A 675 -24.65 -12.82 15.08
C GLU A 675 -25.65 -13.27 14.01
N LYS A 676 -26.43 -12.31 13.52
CA LYS A 676 -27.32 -12.50 12.37
C LYS A 676 -26.57 -12.16 11.08
N ILE A 677 -26.70 -13.04 10.07
CA ILE A 677 -26.08 -12.83 8.77
C ILE A 677 -26.94 -11.86 7.94
N GLU A 678 -26.66 -10.57 8.12
CA GLU A 678 -27.28 -9.49 7.35
C GLU A 678 -26.87 -9.55 5.87
N GLN A 679 -27.77 -9.11 4.99
CA GLN A 679 -27.44 -8.97 3.57
C GLN A 679 -26.60 -7.72 3.36
N VAL A 680 -25.36 -7.88 2.87
CA VAL A 680 -24.56 -6.74 2.40
C VAL A 680 -25.16 -6.27 1.05
N PRO A 681 -25.57 -4.99 0.92
CA PRO A 681 -26.03 -4.45 -0.35
C PRO A 681 -24.82 -4.18 -1.26
N LEU A 682 -24.68 -4.93 -2.36
CA LEU A 682 -23.69 -4.63 -3.39
C LEU A 682 -24.01 -3.28 -4.03
N ARG A 683 -23.12 -2.29 -3.92
CA ARG A 683 -23.31 -0.94 -4.47
C ARG A 683 -23.42 -1.05 -6.00
N THR A 684 -24.56 -0.66 -6.55
CA THR A 684 -24.85 -0.72 -7.99
C THR A 684 -23.95 0.24 -8.77
N TRP A 685 -23.10 -0.31 -9.63
CA TRP A 685 -22.23 0.45 -10.53
C TRP A 685 -23.01 1.44 -11.43
N ARG A 686 -24.25 1.08 -11.82
CA ARG A 686 -25.08 1.85 -12.75
C ARG A 686 -25.54 3.23 -12.31
N LEU A 687 -25.57 3.55 -11.00
CA LEU A 687 -26.13 4.83 -10.53
C LEU A 687 -25.50 6.04 -11.23
N ASN A 688 -24.19 5.99 -11.47
CA ASN A 688 -23.47 7.04 -12.18
C ASN A 688 -23.76 7.17 -13.69
N LEU A 689 -24.33 6.17 -14.35
CA LEU A 689 -24.61 6.22 -15.79
C LEU A 689 -26.03 6.72 -16.08
N ASP A 690 -27.02 6.18 -15.38
CA ASP A 690 -28.42 6.61 -15.56
C ASP A 690 -28.58 8.07 -15.04
N GLU A 691 -28.03 8.40 -13.87
CA GLU A 691 -28.01 9.78 -13.36
C GLU A 691 -27.19 10.74 -14.27
N ARG A 692 -26.17 10.26 -14.99
CA ARG A 692 -25.47 11.09 -16.00
C ARG A 692 -26.22 11.20 -17.31
N ALA A 693 -26.98 10.21 -17.74
CA ALA A 693 -27.85 10.34 -18.91
C ALA A 693 -28.92 11.42 -18.65
N GLU A 694 -29.53 11.40 -17.47
CA GLU A 694 -30.45 12.43 -16.99
C GLU A 694 -29.77 13.78 -16.80
N LYS A 695 -28.61 13.85 -16.12
CA LYS A 695 -27.89 15.12 -15.90
C LYS A 695 -27.37 15.73 -17.20
N LYS A 696 -26.82 14.93 -18.11
CA LYS A 696 -26.36 15.40 -19.44
C LYS A 696 -27.53 15.92 -20.28
N THR A 697 -28.68 15.23 -20.29
CA THR A 697 -29.87 15.74 -21.01
C THR A 697 -30.47 16.98 -20.35
N ALA A 698 -30.37 17.12 -19.02
CA ALA A 698 -30.73 18.34 -18.30
C ALA A 698 -29.78 19.51 -18.63
N ASP A 699 -28.47 19.28 -18.64
CA ASP A 699 -27.44 20.30 -18.93
C ASP A 699 -27.46 20.72 -20.41
N GLU A 700 -27.61 19.78 -21.36
CA GLU A 700 -27.87 20.10 -22.77
C GLU A 700 -29.18 20.87 -22.95
N GLY A 701 -30.23 20.51 -22.20
CA GLY A 701 -31.50 21.23 -22.18
C GLY A 701 -31.37 22.65 -21.63
N LEU A 702 -30.54 22.85 -20.61
CA LEU A 702 -30.25 24.15 -20.01
C LEU A 702 -29.39 25.02 -20.95
N ALA A 703 -28.40 24.43 -21.63
CA ALA A 703 -27.59 25.10 -22.64
C ALA A 703 -28.44 25.57 -23.83
N ARG A 704 -29.33 24.70 -24.35
CA ARG A 704 -30.28 25.07 -25.42
C ARG A 704 -31.23 26.19 -24.99
N LYS A 705 -31.72 26.18 -23.74
CA LYS A 705 -32.53 27.29 -23.19
C LYS A 705 -31.72 28.60 -23.09
N LYS A 706 -30.48 28.56 -22.60
CA LYS A 706 -29.59 29.74 -22.53
C LYS A 706 -29.28 30.32 -23.91
N ALA A 707 -29.07 29.47 -24.93
CA ALA A 707 -28.90 29.89 -26.31
C ALA A 707 -30.16 30.58 -26.86
N ALA A 708 -31.33 29.96 -26.70
CA ALA A 708 -32.61 30.52 -27.15
C ALA A 708 -32.95 31.88 -26.48
N THR A 709 -32.51 32.13 -25.24
CA THR A 709 -32.65 33.45 -24.60
C THR A 709 -31.62 34.50 -25.02
N LYS A 710 -30.52 34.12 -25.69
CA LYS A 710 -29.59 35.09 -26.32
C LYS A 710 -30.10 35.57 -27.68
N GLU A 711 -30.92 34.79 -28.38
CA GLU A 711 -31.59 35.20 -29.63
C GLU A 711 -32.84 36.05 -29.35
N GLY A 712 -32.64 37.22 -28.73
CA GLY A 712 -33.67 38.24 -28.58
C GLY A 712 -34.18 38.75 -29.94
N PRO A 713 -35.44 39.19 -30.05
CA PRO A 713 -36.09 39.43 -31.34
C PRO A 713 -35.42 40.55 -32.15
N SER A 714 -34.91 40.20 -33.33
CA SER A 714 -34.32 41.13 -34.29
C SER A 714 -35.29 42.25 -34.67
N SER A 715 -35.00 43.49 -34.25
CA SER A 715 -35.89 44.63 -34.43
C SER A 715 -35.83 45.17 -35.86
N SER A 716 -36.79 44.80 -36.70
CA SER A 716 -36.89 45.19 -38.11
C SER A 716 -37.34 46.66 -38.31
N ARG A 717 -36.52 47.61 -37.88
CA ARG A 717 -36.75 49.05 -38.11
C ARG A 717 -36.79 49.35 -39.61
N HIS A 718 -37.89 49.96 -40.05
CA HIS A 718 -38.06 50.45 -41.41
C HIS A 718 -36.93 51.38 -41.83
N ASN A 719 -36.42 51.20 -43.05
CA ASN A 719 -35.60 52.20 -43.73
C ASN A 719 -36.40 52.85 -44.87
N LYS A 720 -36.39 54.19 -44.96
CA LYS A 720 -37.29 54.93 -45.86
C LYS A 720 -36.69 55.17 -47.25
N SER A 721 -37.55 55.01 -48.24
CA SER A 721 -37.43 55.43 -49.64
C SER A 721 -36.42 56.54 -49.98
N ARG A 722 -35.65 56.31 -51.05
CA ARG A 722 -35.46 57.34 -52.09
C ARG A 722 -35.47 56.72 -53.49
N ARG A 723 -36.03 57.46 -54.46
CA ARG A 723 -36.26 57.00 -55.85
C ARG A 723 -35.07 57.37 -56.74
N GLY A 724 -34.83 56.55 -57.78
CA GLY A 724 -35.07 57.04 -59.14
C GLY A 724 -33.98 56.85 -60.20
N GLN A 725 -34.35 56.09 -61.26
CA GLN A 725 -33.87 56.20 -62.66
C GLN A 725 -32.39 55.79 -62.92
N LYS A 726 -31.98 55.31 -64.11
CA LYS A 726 -32.72 54.86 -65.32
C LYS A 726 -31.80 53.97 -66.20
N ALA A 727 -32.44 53.15 -67.03
CA ALA A 727 -32.02 52.70 -68.37
C ALA A 727 -30.72 51.88 -68.57
N ARG A 728 -30.92 50.70 -69.20
CA ARG A 728 -30.13 50.11 -70.31
C ARG A 728 -28.59 50.28 -70.30
N GLN A 729 -27.89 49.14 -70.25
CA GLN A 729 -27.81 48.29 -71.45
C GLN A 729 -28.11 46.83 -71.11
#